data_AF-A0A1I0V8D1-F1
#
_entry.id   AF-A0A1I0V8D1-F1
#
_cell.length_a   1.000
_cell.length_b   1.000
_cell.length_c   1.000
_cell.angle_alpha   90.00
_cell.angle_beta   90.00
_cell.angle_gamma   90.00
#
_symmetry.space_group_name_H-M   'P 1'
#
loop_
_entity.id
_entity.type
_entity.pdbx_description
1 polymer ?
#
loop_
_entity_poly.entity_id
_entity_poly.type
_entity_poly.pdbx_seq_one_letter_code
_entity_poly.pdbx_strand_id
1 'polypeptide(L)'
;MNFLRSKFIAVPVFVLVLGWILLFPIASSSKTASAAAIPEPIGGHPRVLATANDRTALQAKWNADSDWAKQAAAALEADANSPVSFVLADLQYNGPNSLTTNENRQAREKLDALAFKYLMNPVANLASGQAAVAGAKQYFGSLALPAAGGDHHTIGRNLLTAAFVYDWCYALLTDEDKRFFIERIDRMASQFTDIGYPAFKQSAVTSPGSSEVWLLDLLAAGIAIYDEKPEMYNIVSDFLYEQVFPARDFLYESGMPYNGVAYGPGKYMFDLWPSWLYKKMGKDDPYWNNNMKEVPYRWLYERRPDGQLLRSGDNYISTYADPGEYWDNLGDTAYPEYLYQDGLILTEANRIRPIIKPNDNFNSALFALLLRDLTLAPQPIANLSQKSLTRYFGSPIGSMIARTGWCTYLGNTPECTSPNAAPDVVAEMKIQEWSVNDHAHWDAGSFQLYYKGALAIKSGVYEGLDASNTLVGYGSPHDLNYHKRSIAANTLLIEDPAETFKYRGTTRSNDGGQRIANDGYQSNNLTDLKDPAKGYRTGEVLSYGIQANADGQPLAAPDFSYLKGDITDAYSDKVSEVKRSFVFLNLKNATIPAALITYDKVTAASSSYQKKWLLHSEETPTVNGNRTVIKREEGNYDGKLVNDTLLPAAASVDVTLVGGSGNEYLVDGTNYPMGDKYGVNTVEGGTYRVEVSPKTEASTDRFLNVMQVMDAGTTPASPVYLEARTPTNAKRHDGVMLRDRVVFFGYSGERNTDTLKFNVTNTGPNNLKFLITDMAAGFWQVKRDGEAGFLVRSTKEGGFIEFEGAPGEYTITNYGLASDNAAPTPPGEVRVKSVTGDSVTLEWSKSADNVGIDHYEVFRDGVSVGTPTGTSMQVTGLSPGVEYTFKVKAIDLKNLASNFSAEVKATPVDTVRPTVPGNVRANAGGKFVELKWDASTDNVGVTGYDIYEGNTLVFPGVTGTSWIVYPTSLLAIDPDRLYRFTVVAKDAAGNRSSARTTFAGGAWTQKDSSIDVWTTSAEYLVNSANTAYIEAEKYRVLSGQWGLKSDSTQSEGIYVRSADDNPNDQDFLEFKLNVATAGNYYISILGRGGSAASNNMTLRIDNNAASEQSITLSSGTWGWNRTGSAFSILAGSHTLRLLPSRSGLDVDKIAISTQTAAPTGIGGTALKPVDTRPPTQPNLSYSKSDNVFKLMWTKSADNDNSATPQYELLQSTGTAEPSAVVMAASPATQYTPSTPLTVGTRYNFKVRAIDAAGNETFSNVIHITP
;
A
#
# COMPACT_ATOMS: atom_id res chain seq x y z
N MET A 1 50.44 39.62 1.96
CA MET A 1 51.61 40.35 2.53
C MET A 1 52.16 39.54 3.70
N ASN A 2 53.48 39.38 3.78
CA ASN A 2 54.37 39.04 4.93
C ASN A 2 53.75 38.21 6.10
N PHE A 3 54.03 36.92 6.39
CA PHE A 3 55.23 36.04 6.32
C PHE A 3 56.24 36.23 7.50
N LEU A 4 56.57 35.11 8.21
CA LEU A 4 57.76 34.86 9.08
C LEU A 4 57.78 35.53 10.49
N ARG A 5 58.50 35.09 11.55
CA ARG A 5 59.43 33.98 11.94
C ARG A 5 59.58 33.98 13.50
N SER A 6 60.13 33.01 14.26
CA SER A 6 60.24 31.53 14.18
C SER A 6 61.07 30.94 15.36
N LYS A 7 60.73 29.72 15.83
CA LYS A 7 61.60 28.61 16.33
C LYS A 7 62.83 28.85 17.25
N PHE A 8 63.00 27.96 18.25
CA PHE A 8 64.22 27.17 18.62
C PHE A 8 63.75 26.12 19.68
N ILE A 9 63.78 24.79 19.52
CA ILE A 9 64.82 23.75 19.25
C ILE A 9 65.79 23.50 20.44
N ALA A 10 65.59 22.38 21.15
CA ALA A 10 66.62 21.46 21.69
C ALA A 10 65.99 20.13 22.20
N VAL A 11 66.74 19.02 22.11
CA VAL A 11 66.38 17.58 22.31
C VAL A 11 67.72 16.83 22.64
N PRO A 12 67.85 15.58 23.18
CA PRO A 12 67.03 14.68 24.04
C PRO A 12 67.77 14.24 25.35
N VAL A 13 67.31 13.19 26.07
CA VAL A 13 68.03 11.89 26.39
C VAL A 13 67.43 11.12 27.61
N PHE A 14 66.76 9.97 27.35
CA PHE A 14 66.82 8.63 28.03
C PHE A 14 66.58 8.49 29.58
N VAL A 15 65.97 7.43 30.19
CA VAL A 15 65.53 6.08 29.73
C VAL A 15 64.60 5.31 30.72
N LEU A 16 63.72 4.41 30.21
CA LEU A 16 63.04 3.20 30.81
C LEU A 16 62.19 3.35 32.13
N VAL A 17 61.12 2.57 32.42
CA VAL A 17 60.53 1.37 31.77
C VAL A 17 59.01 1.14 32.07
N LEU A 18 58.31 0.55 31.09
CA LEU A 18 57.01 -0.21 31.09
C LEU A 18 55.70 0.36 31.70
N GLY A 19 54.63 0.30 30.87
CA GLY A 19 53.22 0.33 31.31
C GLY A 19 52.24 1.02 30.34
N TRP A 20 51.96 0.46 29.17
CA TRP A 20 51.02 1.02 28.17
C TRP A 20 50.05 -0.03 27.62
N ILE A 21 48.74 0.16 27.83
CA ILE A 21 47.66 -0.18 26.87
C ILE A 21 46.65 0.99 26.90
N LEU A 22 46.09 1.32 25.73
CA LEU A 22 45.32 2.53 25.46
C LEU A 22 43.85 2.45 25.91
N LEU A 23 43.31 3.58 26.39
CA LEU A 23 41.89 3.94 26.30
C LEU A 23 41.80 5.43 25.97
N PHE A 24 41.34 5.76 24.77
CA PHE A 24 40.87 7.10 24.40
C PHE A 24 39.34 7.08 24.35
N PRO A 25 38.63 8.03 24.99
CA PRO A 25 37.18 8.07 24.95
C PRO A 25 36.68 8.62 23.59
N ILE A 26 35.66 7.97 23.04
CA ILE A 26 34.91 8.46 21.89
C ILE A 26 34.13 9.72 22.34
N ALA A 27 34.22 10.80 21.56
CA ALA A 27 33.47 12.02 21.84
C ALA A 27 32.01 11.87 21.42
N SER A 28 31.08 11.94 22.37
CA SER A 28 29.65 12.00 22.09
C SER A 28 29.27 13.34 21.46
N SER A 29 28.84 13.33 20.21
CA SER A 29 28.12 14.46 19.60
C SER A 29 26.75 14.63 20.26
N SER A 30 26.26 15.88 20.30
CA SER A 30 25.02 16.24 21.00
C SER A 30 23.77 15.74 20.25
N LYS A 31 22.96 14.91 20.90
CA LYS A 31 21.65 14.47 20.40
C LYS A 31 20.72 15.65 20.13
N THR A 32 20.23 15.77 18.90
CA THR A 32 19.08 16.61 18.51
C THR A 32 18.23 15.86 17.48
N ALA A 33 16.91 16.09 17.51
CA ALA A 33 15.86 15.22 16.98
C ALA A 33 15.69 13.91 17.78
N SER A 34 14.44 13.52 17.99
CA SER A 34 13.99 12.45 18.88
C SER A 34 14.57 11.09 18.48
N ALA A 35 15.67 10.67 19.11
CA ALA A 35 16.18 9.31 18.98
C ALA A 35 15.16 8.30 19.56
N ALA A 36 14.35 7.70 18.68
CA ALA A 36 13.68 6.45 19.00
C ALA A 36 14.73 5.44 19.48
N ALA A 37 14.42 4.64 20.50
CA ALA A 37 15.34 3.61 20.95
C ALA A 37 15.51 2.57 19.84
N ILE A 38 16.77 2.29 19.46
CA ILE A 38 17.09 1.26 18.46
C ILE A 38 16.52 -0.07 18.98
N PRO A 39 15.61 -0.74 18.23
CA PRO A 39 14.82 -1.83 18.78
C PRO A 39 15.60 -3.15 18.76
N GLU A 40 16.15 -3.53 19.92
CA GLU A 40 16.90 -4.79 20.12
C GLU A 40 16.17 -6.02 19.53
N PRO A 41 16.90 -6.98 18.91
CA PRO A 41 16.31 -8.22 18.43
C PRO A 41 15.49 -8.97 19.46
N ILE A 42 14.41 -9.62 19.02
CA ILE A 42 13.59 -10.46 19.91
C ILE A 42 14.41 -11.64 20.44
N GLY A 43 14.17 -12.03 21.69
CA GLY A 43 14.87 -13.15 22.31
C GLY A 43 14.47 -14.50 21.70
N GLY A 44 15.46 -15.36 21.45
CA GLY A 44 15.26 -16.68 20.86
C GLY A 44 15.18 -16.70 19.33
N HIS A 45 15.09 -17.92 18.79
CA HIS A 45 15.22 -18.22 17.37
C HIS A 45 14.06 -19.08 16.84
N PRO A 46 13.70 -18.96 15.54
CA PRO A 46 14.24 -18.05 14.54
C PRO A 46 13.71 -16.62 14.69
N ARG A 47 14.44 -15.65 14.13
CA ARG A 47 14.09 -14.23 14.08
C ARG A 47 14.50 -13.49 12.79
N VAL A 48 15.28 -14.11 11.90
CA VAL A 48 15.65 -13.50 10.60
C VAL A 48 14.57 -13.81 9.56
N LEU A 49 13.80 -12.78 9.16
CA LEU A 49 12.68 -12.82 8.18
C LEU A 49 11.51 -13.78 8.47
N ALA A 50 11.60 -14.60 9.53
CA ALA A 50 10.55 -15.46 10.03
C ALA A 50 10.76 -15.78 11.51
N THR A 51 9.67 -15.97 12.24
CA THR A 51 9.66 -16.43 13.63
C THR A 51 9.10 -17.84 13.75
N ALA A 52 9.14 -18.42 14.95
CA ALA A 52 8.45 -19.68 15.24
C ALA A 52 6.93 -19.62 14.95
N ASN A 53 6.32 -18.42 15.00
CA ASN A 53 4.90 -18.20 14.73
C ASN A 53 4.56 -18.24 13.23
N ASP A 54 5.50 -17.90 12.35
CA ASP A 54 5.29 -17.92 10.89
C ASP A 54 5.18 -19.35 10.31
N ARG A 55 5.61 -20.39 11.04
CA ARG A 55 5.68 -21.78 10.56
C ARG A 55 4.38 -22.29 9.94
N THR A 56 3.25 -22.02 10.58
CA THR A 56 1.91 -22.37 10.07
C THR A 56 1.64 -21.69 8.73
N ALA A 57 1.93 -20.39 8.61
CA ALA A 57 1.71 -19.63 7.39
C ALA A 57 2.65 -20.08 6.25
N LEU A 58 3.93 -20.36 6.55
CA LEU A 58 4.88 -20.88 5.57
C LEU A 58 4.48 -22.27 5.05
N GLN A 59 4.05 -23.18 5.94
CA GLN A 59 3.51 -24.49 5.54
C GLN A 59 2.21 -24.35 4.73
N ALA A 60 1.33 -23.38 5.05
CA ALA A 60 0.13 -23.12 4.27
C ALA A 60 0.48 -22.63 2.85
N LYS A 61 1.45 -21.72 2.70
CA LYS A 61 1.96 -21.27 1.40
C LYS A 61 2.62 -22.39 0.60
N TRP A 62 3.47 -23.21 1.23
CA TRP A 62 4.13 -24.35 0.58
C TRP A 62 3.14 -25.36 -0.02
N ASN A 63 2.01 -25.57 0.65
CA ASN A 63 0.95 -26.49 0.22
C ASN A 63 -0.22 -25.82 -0.52
N ALA A 64 -0.11 -24.53 -0.88
CA ALA A 64 -1.19 -23.81 -1.55
C ALA A 64 -1.35 -24.26 -3.01
N ASP A 65 -2.60 -24.38 -3.47
CA ASP A 65 -2.92 -24.90 -4.81
C ASP A 65 -2.69 -23.89 -5.96
N SER A 66 -2.28 -22.65 -5.63
CA SER A 66 -1.96 -21.62 -6.64
C SER A 66 -0.70 -21.97 -7.42
N ASP A 67 -0.67 -21.63 -8.71
CA ASP A 67 0.46 -21.92 -9.61
C ASP A 67 1.79 -21.39 -9.07
N TRP A 68 1.78 -20.20 -8.47
CA TRP A 68 2.98 -19.59 -7.88
C TRP A 68 3.53 -20.39 -6.70
N ALA A 69 2.66 -20.93 -5.85
CA ALA A 69 3.06 -21.70 -4.67
C ALA A 69 3.63 -23.05 -5.09
N LYS A 70 2.97 -23.72 -6.05
CA LYS A 70 3.46 -24.96 -6.68
C LYS A 70 4.85 -24.77 -7.30
N GLN A 71 5.05 -23.68 -8.06
CA GLN A 71 6.35 -23.36 -8.65
C GLN A 71 7.42 -23.07 -7.58
N ALA A 72 7.08 -22.33 -6.52
CA ALA A 72 8.03 -22.00 -5.46
C ALA A 72 8.47 -23.23 -4.65
N ALA A 73 7.50 -24.07 -4.25
CA ALA A 73 7.76 -25.32 -3.55
C ALA A 73 8.57 -26.29 -4.42
N ALA A 74 8.22 -26.43 -5.70
CA ALA A 74 8.97 -27.29 -6.63
C ALA A 74 10.42 -26.82 -6.86
N ALA A 75 10.65 -25.51 -6.96
CA ALA A 75 11.99 -24.94 -7.10
C ALA A 75 12.87 -25.24 -5.87
N LEU A 76 12.39 -24.91 -4.65
CA LEU A 76 13.14 -25.17 -3.42
C LEU A 76 13.31 -26.67 -3.13
N GLU A 77 12.36 -27.51 -3.54
CA GLU A 77 12.54 -28.97 -3.46
C GLU A 77 13.60 -29.46 -4.46
N ALA A 78 13.71 -28.87 -5.65
CA ALA A 78 14.80 -29.17 -6.58
C ALA A 78 16.17 -28.71 -6.05
N ASP A 79 16.25 -27.51 -5.47
CA ASP A 79 17.48 -26.98 -4.86
C ASP A 79 17.95 -27.85 -3.69
N ALA A 80 17.04 -28.19 -2.76
CA ALA A 80 17.34 -29.04 -1.61
C ALA A 80 17.84 -30.45 -2.02
N ASN A 81 17.32 -30.99 -3.13
CA ASN A 81 17.69 -32.30 -3.67
C ASN A 81 18.85 -32.23 -4.70
N SER A 82 19.40 -31.04 -4.98
CA SER A 82 20.47 -30.87 -5.97
C SER A 82 21.70 -31.74 -5.66
N PRO A 83 22.32 -32.42 -6.64
CA PRO A 83 23.49 -33.27 -6.42
C PRO A 83 24.79 -32.49 -6.18
N VAL A 84 24.74 -31.15 -6.16
CA VAL A 84 25.90 -30.29 -5.98
C VAL A 84 26.64 -30.55 -4.64
N SER A 85 27.97 -30.52 -4.72
CA SER A 85 28.88 -30.63 -3.57
C SER A 85 28.86 -29.35 -2.74
N PHE A 86 28.90 -29.49 -1.40
CA PHE A 86 29.17 -28.37 -0.51
C PHE A 86 30.66 -28.06 -0.35
N VAL A 87 31.56 -29.00 -0.67
CA VAL A 87 32.99 -28.71 -0.77
C VAL A 87 33.23 -28.02 -2.09
N LEU A 88 33.67 -26.76 -2.03
CA LEU A 88 33.99 -25.92 -3.17
C LEU A 88 35.34 -26.32 -3.78
N ALA A 89 35.47 -26.16 -5.09
CA ALA A 89 36.74 -26.39 -5.79
C ALA A 89 37.76 -25.28 -5.45
N ASP A 90 39.05 -25.57 -5.63
CA ASP A 90 40.09 -24.54 -5.50
C ASP A 90 39.89 -23.40 -6.51
N LEU A 91 40.32 -22.19 -6.14
CA LEU A 91 40.26 -21.00 -6.98
C LEU A 91 40.99 -21.22 -8.32
N GLN A 92 40.25 -21.13 -9.43
CA GLN A 92 40.85 -21.10 -10.76
C GLN A 92 41.31 -19.67 -11.08
N TYR A 93 42.61 -19.51 -11.33
CA TYR A 93 43.21 -18.22 -11.69
C TYR A 93 42.99 -17.92 -13.17
N ASN A 94 42.05 -17.01 -13.46
CA ASN A 94 41.64 -16.65 -14.82
C ASN A 94 42.22 -15.32 -15.33
N GLY A 95 43.29 -14.82 -14.69
CA GLY A 95 44.03 -13.63 -15.14
C GLY A 95 44.01 -12.45 -14.15
N PRO A 96 44.70 -11.34 -14.49
CA PRO A 96 45.09 -10.33 -13.51
C PRO A 96 43.97 -9.44 -12.94
N ASN A 97 42.75 -9.49 -13.49
CA ASN A 97 41.65 -8.57 -13.13
C ASN A 97 40.39 -9.26 -12.57
N SER A 98 40.40 -10.57 -12.28
CA SER A 98 39.22 -11.26 -11.75
C SER A 98 39.26 -11.35 -10.21
N LEU A 99 38.36 -10.63 -9.54
CA LEU A 99 38.14 -10.69 -8.08
C LEU A 99 37.43 -11.99 -7.69
N THR A 100 38.10 -13.14 -7.85
CA THR A 100 37.46 -14.46 -7.73
C THR A 100 37.36 -14.96 -6.30
N THR A 101 36.12 -15.17 -5.87
CA THR A 101 35.73 -16.18 -4.89
C THR A 101 35.53 -17.54 -5.60
N ASN A 102 35.60 -18.65 -4.87
CA ASN A 102 35.22 -19.99 -5.39
C ASN A 102 33.75 -20.33 -5.08
N GLU A 103 32.93 -19.32 -4.86
CA GLU A 103 31.48 -19.42 -4.62
C GLU A 103 30.78 -20.35 -5.62
N ASN A 104 29.80 -21.09 -5.11
CA ASN A 104 28.88 -21.84 -5.95
C ASN A 104 27.43 -21.53 -5.54
N ARG A 105 26.74 -20.80 -6.41
CA ARG A 105 25.34 -20.36 -6.27
C ARG A 105 24.37 -21.52 -6.00
N GLN A 106 24.50 -22.65 -6.73
CA GLN A 106 23.63 -23.82 -6.54
C GLN A 106 23.83 -24.48 -5.18
N ALA A 107 25.07 -24.56 -4.70
CA ALA A 107 25.36 -25.09 -3.37
C ALA A 107 24.87 -24.14 -2.27
N ARG A 108 24.90 -22.82 -2.50
CA ARG A 108 24.29 -21.81 -1.62
C ARG A 108 22.76 -21.95 -1.55
N GLU A 109 22.09 -21.98 -2.69
CA GLU A 109 20.62 -22.15 -2.79
C GLU A 109 20.15 -23.46 -2.15
N LYS A 110 20.94 -24.54 -2.28
CA LYS A 110 20.70 -25.80 -1.58
C LYS A 110 20.79 -25.67 -0.05
N LEU A 111 21.72 -24.88 0.49
CA LEU A 111 21.77 -24.59 1.93
C LEU A 111 20.55 -23.80 2.39
N ASP A 112 20.18 -22.74 1.66
CA ASP A 112 19.01 -21.92 1.94
C ASP A 112 17.72 -22.76 1.93
N ALA A 113 17.55 -23.63 0.94
CA ALA A 113 16.39 -24.51 0.80
C ALA A 113 16.32 -25.58 1.91
N LEU A 114 17.44 -26.19 2.29
CA LEU A 114 17.49 -27.17 3.39
C LEU A 114 17.18 -26.52 4.74
N ALA A 115 17.73 -25.33 4.99
CA ALA A 115 17.43 -24.54 6.20
C ALA A 115 15.97 -24.09 6.23
N PHE A 116 15.41 -23.65 5.09
CA PHE A 116 14.01 -23.25 4.97
C PHE A 116 13.04 -24.42 5.21
N LYS A 117 13.34 -25.62 4.70
CA LYS A 117 12.56 -26.83 5.00
C LYS A 117 12.55 -27.13 6.51
N TYR A 118 13.68 -26.98 7.19
CA TYR A 118 13.75 -27.11 8.65
C TYR A 118 12.98 -26.00 9.38
N LEU A 119 13.11 -24.73 8.96
CA LEU A 119 12.34 -23.59 9.50
C LEU A 119 10.84 -23.90 9.53
N MET A 120 10.28 -24.30 8.38
CA MET A 120 8.85 -24.57 8.21
C MET A 120 8.35 -25.66 9.16
N ASN A 121 9.06 -26.81 9.22
CA ASN A 121 8.65 -27.95 10.04
C ASN A 121 9.89 -28.69 10.61
N PRO A 122 10.39 -28.27 11.78
CA PRO A 122 11.59 -28.85 12.40
C PRO A 122 11.48 -30.34 12.72
N VAL A 123 10.25 -30.84 12.94
CA VAL A 123 9.99 -32.24 13.31
C VAL A 123 10.06 -33.15 12.08
N ALA A 124 9.39 -32.76 10.99
CA ALA A 124 9.39 -33.53 9.73
C ALA A 124 10.72 -33.42 8.98
N ASN A 125 11.34 -32.23 8.99
CA ASN A 125 12.53 -31.91 8.20
C ASN A 125 13.82 -31.84 9.05
N LEU A 126 13.89 -32.55 10.18
CA LEU A 126 15.09 -32.62 11.03
C LEU A 126 16.35 -32.99 10.24
N ALA A 127 16.24 -33.96 9.32
CA ALA A 127 17.33 -34.37 8.45
C ALA A 127 17.79 -33.24 7.50
N SER A 128 16.87 -32.40 7.02
CA SER A 128 17.22 -31.22 6.21
C SER A 128 17.99 -30.18 7.01
N GLY A 129 17.58 -29.91 8.26
CA GLY A 129 18.30 -28.99 9.15
C GLY A 129 19.70 -29.49 9.49
N GLN A 130 19.83 -30.79 9.80
CA GLN A 130 21.14 -31.43 10.04
C GLN A 130 22.03 -31.38 8.79
N ALA A 131 21.46 -31.61 7.60
CA ALA A 131 22.18 -31.49 6.33
C ALA A 131 22.59 -30.04 6.01
N ALA A 132 21.76 -29.05 6.34
CA ALA A 132 22.09 -27.63 6.19
C ALA A 132 23.29 -27.24 7.07
N VAL A 133 23.27 -27.60 8.36
CA VAL A 133 24.38 -27.31 9.29
C VAL A 133 25.66 -28.01 8.86
N ALA A 134 25.61 -29.31 8.53
CA ALA A 134 26.79 -30.06 8.10
C ALA A 134 27.34 -29.56 6.74
N GLY A 135 26.45 -29.24 5.79
CA GLY A 135 26.80 -28.69 4.49
C GLY A 135 27.43 -27.30 4.59
N ALA A 136 26.84 -26.40 5.39
CA ALA A 136 27.36 -25.06 5.60
C ALA A 136 28.77 -25.07 6.22
N LYS A 137 29.07 -26.02 7.12
CA LYS A 137 30.43 -26.21 7.64
C LYS A 137 31.44 -26.61 6.57
N GLN A 138 31.06 -27.46 5.61
CA GLN A 138 31.90 -27.81 4.45
C GLN A 138 32.06 -26.63 3.49
N TYR A 139 30.96 -25.92 3.21
CA TYR A 139 30.90 -24.79 2.29
C TYR A 139 31.72 -23.60 2.80
N PHE A 140 31.38 -23.02 3.95
CA PHE A 140 32.12 -21.90 4.52
C PHE A 140 33.53 -22.29 5.00
N GLY A 141 33.77 -23.59 5.21
CA GLY A 141 35.10 -24.16 5.43
C GLY A 141 36.01 -24.08 4.20
N SER A 142 35.45 -24.29 3.00
CA SER A 142 36.14 -24.28 1.71
C SER A 142 36.02 -22.97 0.92
N LEU A 143 35.16 -22.03 1.36
CA LEU A 143 34.98 -20.72 0.74
C LEU A 143 36.25 -19.86 0.83
N ALA A 144 36.85 -19.63 -0.33
CA ALA A 144 37.95 -18.70 -0.55
C ALA A 144 37.39 -17.31 -0.84
N LEU A 145 37.85 -16.31 -0.08
CA LEU A 145 37.49 -14.92 -0.29
C LEU A 145 38.62 -14.24 -1.08
N PRO A 146 38.31 -13.26 -1.95
CA PRO A 146 39.32 -12.48 -2.66
C PRO A 146 40.18 -11.67 -1.67
N ALA A 147 41.29 -11.11 -2.16
CA ALA A 147 41.92 -10.00 -1.45
C ALA A 147 40.93 -8.82 -1.33
N ALA A 148 41.04 -8.03 -0.26
CA ALA A 148 40.09 -6.97 0.07
C ALA A 148 39.77 -6.04 -1.12
N GLY A 149 38.49 -5.64 -1.25
CA GLY A 149 37.96 -4.93 -2.43
C GLY A 149 37.30 -5.82 -3.49
N GLY A 150 36.87 -7.03 -3.11
CA GLY A 150 36.19 -8.00 -3.99
C GLY A 150 34.71 -7.71 -4.28
N ASP A 151 34.06 -8.62 -5.03
CA ASP A 151 32.62 -8.60 -5.29
C ASP A 151 31.79 -8.64 -3.99
N HIS A 152 31.34 -7.47 -3.55
CA HIS A 152 30.59 -7.29 -2.32
C HIS A 152 29.21 -7.96 -2.35
N HIS A 153 28.56 -8.04 -3.51
CA HIS A 153 27.23 -8.62 -3.65
C HIS A 153 27.28 -10.12 -3.39
N THR A 154 28.23 -10.82 -4.02
CA THR A 154 28.42 -12.26 -3.82
C THR A 154 28.84 -12.59 -2.38
N ILE A 155 29.72 -11.80 -1.75
CA ILE A 155 30.09 -11.99 -0.33
C ILE A 155 28.88 -11.71 0.59
N GLY A 156 28.08 -10.69 0.29
CA GLY A 156 26.83 -10.37 1.01
C GLY A 156 25.79 -11.49 0.95
N ARG A 157 25.57 -12.08 -0.24
CA ARG A 157 24.69 -13.27 -0.37
C ARG A 157 25.15 -14.44 0.51
N ASN A 158 26.46 -14.68 0.59
CA ASN A 158 27.02 -15.74 1.44
C ASN A 158 26.87 -15.45 2.93
N LEU A 159 27.00 -14.18 3.32
CA LEU A 159 26.72 -13.72 4.68
C LEU A 159 25.24 -13.93 5.04
N LEU A 160 24.32 -13.65 4.13
CA LEU A 160 22.88 -13.87 4.34
C LEU A 160 22.53 -15.36 4.46
N THR A 161 23.09 -16.25 3.61
CA THR A 161 22.94 -17.71 3.77
C THR A 161 23.52 -18.20 5.10
N ALA A 162 24.65 -17.66 5.55
CA ALA A 162 25.19 -17.98 6.87
C ALA A 162 24.22 -17.55 7.99
N ALA A 163 23.60 -16.38 7.87
CA ALA A 163 22.58 -15.89 8.80
C ALA A 163 21.33 -16.79 8.82
N PHE A 164 20.81 -17.21 7.66
CA PHE A 164 19.66 -18.13 7.56
C PHE A 164 19.97 -19.50 8.19
N VAL A 165 21.10 -20.12 7.87
CA VAL A 165 21.48 -21.41 8.46
C VAL A 165 21.70 -21.26 9.98
N TYR A 166 22.32 -20.16 10.44
CA TYR A 166 22.53 -19.91 11.86
C TYR A 166 21.22 -19.76 12.62
N ASP A 167 20.34 -18.87 12.17
CA ASP A 167 19.11 -18.50 12.84
C ASP A 167 18.03 -19.59 12.76
N TRP A 168 17.79 -20.13 11.56
CA TRP A 168 16.72 -21.10 11.34
C TRP A 168 17.07 -22.49 11.88
N CYS A 169 18.35 -22.87 11.87
CA CYS A 169 18.84 -24.13 12.44
C CYS A 169 19.49 -23.97 13.83
N TYR A 170 19.33 -22.82 14.50
CA TYR A 170 19.99 -22.52 15.79
C TYR A 170 19.86 -23.65 16.83
N ALA A 171 18.67 -24.27 16.93
CA ALA A 171 18.38 -25.37 17.85
C ALA A 171 19.16 -26.68 17.57
N LEU A 172 19.87 -26.77 16.43
CA LEU A 172 20.75 -27.87 16.06
C LEU A 172 22.24 -27.55 16.24
N LEU A 173 22.60 -26.30 16.52
CA LEU A 173 23.98 -25.85 16.65
C LEU A 173 24.55 -26.18 18.03
N THR A 174 25.72 -26.82 18.07
CA THR A 174 26.55 -26.86 19.28
C THR A 174 27.28 -25.55 19.48
N ASP A 175 27.84 -25.30 20.68
CA ASP A 175 28.68 -24.11 20.92
C ASP A 175 29.90 -24.04 20.00
N GLU A 176 30.39 -25.18 19.50
CA GLU A 176 31.46 -25.23 18.50
C GLU A 176 30.97 -24.80 17.11
N ASP A 177 29.78 -25.25 16.70
CA ASP A 177 29.16 -24.79 15.46
C ASP A 177 28.89 -23.29 15.52
N LYS A 178 28.34 -22.79 16.64
CA LYS A 178 28.10 -21.35 16.84
C LYS A 178 29.37 -20.52 16.66
N ARG A 179 30.48 -20.91 17.31
CA ARG A 179 31.79 -20.26 17.14
C ARG A 179 32.25 -20.30 15.69
N PHE A 180 32.17 -21.46 15.03
CA PHE A 180 32.53 -21.61 13.63
C PHE A 180 31.75 -20.64 12.74
N PHE A 181 30.42 -20.56 12.87
CA PHE A 181 29.61 -19.64 12.05
C PHE A 181 29.95 -18.17 12.32
N ILE A 182 30.10 -17.77 13.59
CA ILE A 182 30.49 -16.39 13.95
C ILE A 182 31.84 -16.02 13.35
N GLU A 183 32.84 -16.91 13.42
CA GLU A 183 34.16 -16.70 12.79
C GLU A 183 34.06 -16.55 11.26
N ARG A 184 33.17 -17.29 10.59
CA ARG A 184 32.95 -17.17 9.14
C ARG A 184 32.19 -15.90 8.76
N ILE A 185 31.21 -15.52 9.56
CA ILE A 185 30.45 -14.26 9.45
C ILE A 185 31.41 -13.06 9.58
N ASP A 186 32.24 -13.02 10.63
CA ASP A 186 33.26 -11.98 10.82
C ASP A 186 34.28 -11.96 9.66
N ARG A 187 34.73 -13.13 9.20
CA ARG A 187 35.67 -13.24 8.06
C ARG A 187 35.07 -12.67 6.78
N MET A 188 33.79 -12.90 6.50
CA MET A 188 33.09 -12.32 5.34
C MET A 188 32.86 -10.81 5.52
N ALA A 189 32.37 -10.38 6.68
CA ALA A 189 32.13 -8.96 6.98
C ALA A 189 33.42 -8.12 6.88
N SER A 190 34.57 -8.70 7.25
CA SER A 190 35.89 -8.05 7.11
C SER A 190 36.33 -7.77 5.66
N GLN A 191 35.62 -8.27 4.64
CA GLN A 191 35.91 -7.95 3.23
C GLN A 191 35.26 -6.63 2.76
N PHE A 192 34.29 -6.10 3.50
CA PHE A 192 33.59 -4.86 3.17
C PHE A 192 34.36 -3.60 3.59
N THR A 193 35.70 -3.64 3.55
CA THR A 193 36.56 -2.50 3.97
C THR A 193 36.39 -1.26 3.10
N ASP A 194 36.00 -1.41 1.83
CA ASP A 194 35.80 -0.31 0.88
C ASP A 194 34.37 0.25 0.93
N ILE A 195 33.39 -0.60 1.25
CA ILE A 195 32.03 -0.21 1.65
C ILE A 195 32.04 0.53 3.01
N GLY A 196 32.98 0.14 3.89
CA GLY A 196 33.20 0.76 5.20
C GLY A 196 32.66 -0.03 6.39
N TYR A 197 32.72 -1.35 6.39
CA TYR A 197 32.52 -2.10 7.65
C TYR A 197 33.86 -2.30 8.38
N PRO A 198 33.95 -2.09 9.70
CA PRO A 198 32.91 -1.57 10.60
C PRO A 198 32.77 -0.03 10.59
N ALA A 199 33.76 0.71 10.07
CA ALA A 199 33.76 2.18 10.06
C ALA A 199 33.42 2.74 8.67
N PHE A 200 32.24 3.37 8.56
CA PHE A 200 31.60 3.75 7.30
C PHE A 200 32.46 4.69 6.41
N LYS A 201 32.42 4.49 5.08
CA LYS A 201 33.30 5.20 4.11
C LYS A 201 32.64 5.68 2.82
N GLN A 202 31.40 5.30 2.53
CA GLN A 202 30.73 5.61 1.26
C GLN A 202 29.59 6.61 1.46
N SER A 203 28.66 6.70 0.51
CA SER A 203 27.45 7.51 0.66
C SER A 203 26.37 6.71 1.39
N ALA A 204 25.77 7.30 2.42
CA ALA A 204 24.56 6.80 3.09
C ALA A 204 23.28 7.28 2.39
N VAL A 205 23.40 7.80 1.16
CA VAL A 205 22.33 8.43 0.37
C VAL A 205 22.20 7.73 -0.98
N THR A 206 23.31 7.53 -1.68
CA THR A 206 23.44 6.84 -2.97
C THR A 206 24.63 5.84 -2.95
N SER A 207 25.12 5.34 -4.10
CA SER A 207 26.25 4.37 -4.17
C SER A 207 26.01 2.96 -3.55
N PRO A 208 26.92 1.98 -3.74
CA PRO A 208 26.91 0.70 -3.02
C PRO A 208 26.94 0.82 -1.48
N GLY A 209 27.38 1.96 -0.93
CA GLY A 209 27.31 2.26 0.50
C GLY A 209 25.89 2.24 1.07
N SER A 210 24.89 2.53 0.23
CA SER A 210 23.46 2.38 0.55
C SER A 210 22.83 1.29 -0.33
N SER A 211 23.20 0.03 -0.08
CA SER A 211 22.70 -1.15 -0.80
C SER A 211 22.44 -2.33 0.15
N GLU A 212 22.12 -3.51 -0.39
CA GLU A 212 21.82 -4.73 0.35
C GLU A 212 22.87 -5.09 1.41
N VAL A 213 24.14 -4.72 1.24
CA VAL A 213 25.22 -5.11 2.16
C VAL A 213 24.95 -4.61 3.58
N TRP A 214 24.52 -3.35 3.74
CA TRP A 214 24.11 -2.79 5.03
C TRP A 214 22.63 -3.04 5.34
N LEU A 215 21.77 -2.94 4.32
CA LEU A 215 20.32 -2.89 4.49
C LEU A 215 19.67 -4.27 4.66
N LEU A 216 20.37 -5.34 4.27
CA LEU A 216 19.92 -6.72 4.41
C LEU A 216 21.01 -7.60 5.02
N ASP A 217 22.21 -7.66 4.44
CA ASP A 217 23.14 -8.78 4.68
C ASP A 217 23.84 -8.68 6.04
N LEU A 218 24.46 -7.53 6.34
CA LEU A 218 25.05 -7.26 7.65
C LEU A 218 23.98 -7.14 8.74
N LEU A 219 22.81 -6.58 8.44
CA LEU A 219 21.71 -6.44 9.40
C LEU A 219 21.15 -7.81 9.79
N ALA A 220 20.85 -8.67 8.82
CA ALA A 220 20.38 -10.04 9.05
C ALA A 220 21.42 -10.90 9.78
N ALA A 221 22.70 -10.78 9.45
CA ALA A 221 23.77 -11.47 10.17
C ALA A 221 23.90 -10.98 11.62
N GLY A 222 23.83 -9.66 11.85
CA GLY A 222 23.81 -9.08 13.19
C GLY A 222 22.61 -9.53 14.03
N ILE A 223 21.42 -9.60 13.43
CA ILE A 223 20.20 -10.15 14.06
C ILE A 223 20.40 -11.64 14.38
N ALA A 224 20.99 -12.44 13.48
CA ALA A 224 21.21 -13.86 13.70
C ALA A 224 22.13 -14.12 14.90
N ILE A 225 23.30 -13.47 14.98
CA ILE A 225 24.31 -13.75 16.01
C ILE A 225 24.16 -12.93 17.30
N TYR A 226 23.08 -12.16 17.45
CA TYR A 226 22.95 -11.15 18.51
C TYR A 226 23.15 -11.67 19.94
N ASP A 227 22.70 -12.89 20.24
CA ASP A 227 22.76 -13.49 21.59
C ASP A 227 24.20 -13.80 22.02
N GLU A 228 25.05 -14.17 21.05
CA GLU A 228 26.47 -14.48 21.24
C GLU A 228 27.41 -13.29 20.96
N LYS A 229 27.07 -12.41 20.01
CA LYS A 229 27.90 -11.27 19.57
C LYS A 229 27.06 -10.09 19.04
N PRO A 230 26.51 -9.23 19.93
CA PRO A 230 25.63 -8.11 19.53
C PRO A 230 26.34 -6.97 18.79
N GLU A 231 27.67 -6.94 18.79
CA GLU A 231 28.50 -5.87 18.21
C GLU A 231 28.14 -5.54 16.74
N MET A 232 27.94 -6.56 15.90
CA MET A 232 27.61 -6.38 14.49
C MET A 232 26.24 -5.69 14.31
N TYR A 233 25.23 -6.11 15.07
CA TYR A 233 23.91 -5.48 15.03
C TYR A 233 23.96 -4.02 15.48
N ASN A 234 24.71 -3.73 16.55
CA ASN A 234 24.82 -2.38 17.09
C ASN A 234 25.50 -1.44 16.08
N ILE A 235 26.65 -1.83 15.52
CA ILE A 235 27.37 -1.04 14.49
C ILE A 235 26.49 -0.76 13.27
N VAL A 236 25.77 -1.78 12.77
CA VAL A 236 24.89 -1.63 11.61
C VAL A 236 23.70 -0.74 11.95
N SER A 237 23.05 -0.95 13.09
CA SER A 237 21.84 -0.21 13.46
C SER A 237 22.14 1.25 13.80
N ASP A 238 23.25 1.53 14.50
CA ASP A 238 23.72 2.90 14.73
C ASP A 238 23.92 3.63 13.39
N PHE A 239 24.60 3.00 12.42
CA PHE A 239 24.75 3.55 11.07
C PHE A 239 23.41 3.81 10.37
N LEU A 240 22.47 2.85 10.43
CA LEU A 240 21.18 2.99 9.78
C LEU A 240 20.33 4.12 10.40
N TYR A 241 20.22 4.17 11.73
CA TYR A 241 19.43 5.17 12.44
C TYR A 241 20.05 6.57 12.42
N GLU A 242 21.38 6.70 12.41
CA GLU A 242 22.04 8.02 12.37
C GLU A 242 22.21 8.60 10.96
N GLN A 243 22.39 7.75 9.93
CA GLN A 243 22.81 8.21 8.60
C GLN A 243 21.77 7.90 7.51
N VAL A 244 21.23 6.68 7.48
CA VAL A 244 20.39 6.20 6.38
C VAL A 244 18.94 6.62 6.53
N PHE A 245 18.27 6.25 7.63
CA PHE A 245 16.85 6.51 7.83
C PHE A 245 16.53 8.02 7.76
N PRO A 246 17.29 8.94 8.40
CA PRO A 246 17.07 10.38 8.23
C PRO A 246 17.19 10.85 6.77
N ALA A 247 18.12 10.28 5.99
CA ALA A 247 18.27 10.61 4.57
C ALA A 247 17.10 10.10 3.72
N ARG A 248 16.58 8.90 4.00
CA ARG A 248 15.39 8.35 3.32
C ARG A 248 14.12 9.07 3.69
N ASP A 249 13.92 9.40 4.97
CA ASP A 249 12.74 10.14 5.42
C ASP A 249 12.67 11.53 4.78
N PHE A 250 13.83 12.16 4.48
CA PHE A 250 13.87 13.37 3.67
C PHE A 250 13.60 13.10 2.18
N LEU A 251 14.25 12.11 1.55
CA LEU A 251 14.12 11.89 0.11
C LEU A 251 12.74 11.37 -0.31
N TYR A 252 12.17 10.46 0.47
CA TYR A 252 10.85 9.88 0.23
C TYR A 252 9.70 10.74 0.75
N GLU A 253 9.94 11.89 1.35
CA GLU A 253 8.91 12.90 1.65
C GLU A 253 8.10 13.29 0.40
N SER A 254 8.74 13.21 -0.78
CA SER A 254 8.13 13.41 -2.10
C SER A 254 7.18 12.30 -2.55
N GLY A 255 7.23 11.12 -1.93
CA GLY A 255 6.59 9.89 -2.44
C GLY A 255 7.14 9.42 -3.79
N MET A 256 8.40 9.73 -4.13
CA MET A 256 9.00 9.51 -5.45
C MET A 256 10.42 8.94 -5.36
N PRO A 257 10.85 8.01 -6.23
CA PRO A 257 12.23 7.55 -6.26
C PRO A 257 13.18 8.64 -6.82
N TYR A 258 14.36 8.75 -6.21
CA TYR A 258 15.36 9.79 -6.45
C TYR A 258 16.47 9.42 -7.47
N ASN A 259 16.57 8.16 -7.88
CA ASN A 259 17.58 7.64 -8.84
C ASN A 259 16.98 7.25 -10.20
N GLY A 260 16.00 8.02 -10.69
CA GLY A 260 15.36 7.76 -11.98
C GLY A 260 14.49 6.49 -12.01
N VAL A 261 14.13 6.05 -13.22
CA VAL A 261 13.21 4.90 -13.42
C VAL A 261 13.91 3.55 -13.49
N ALA A 262 15.21 3.48 -13.81
CA ALA A 262 15.94 2.21 -13.86
C ALA A 262 16.63 1.85 -12.54
N TYR A 263 17.28 2.81 -11.88
CA TYR A 263 17.97 2.57 -10.60
C TYR A 263 17.13 2.89 -9.36
N GLY A 264 16.11 3.76 -9.49
CA GLY A 264 15.12 4.02 -8.44
C GLY A 264 14.45 2.77 -7.86
N PRO A 265 13.97 1.80 -8.67
CA PRO A 265 13.36 0.57 -8.19
C PRO A 265 14.30 -0.29 -7.36
N GLY A 266 15.55 -0.49 -7.81
CA GLY A 266 16.56 -1.26 -7.08
C GLY A 266 16.99 -0.59 -5.77
N LYS A 267 17.12 0.75 -5.74
CA LYS A 267 17.38 1.49 -4.50
C LYS A 267 16.22 1.39 -3.51
N TYR A 268 14.99 1.52 -4.00
CA TYR A 268 13.79 1.32 -3.20
C TYR A 268 13.66 -0.13 -2.69
N MET A 269 13.99 -1.14 -3.50
CA MET A 269 14.10 -2.54 -3.05
C MET A 269 15.05 -2.67 -1.85
N PHE A 270 16.23 -2.07 -1.91
CA PHE A 270 17.19 -2.13 -0.80
C PHE A 270 16.66 -1.45 0.46
N ASP A 271 16.04 -0.28 0.31
CA ASP A 271 15.46 0.47 1.44
C ASP A 271 14.27 -0.27 2.10
N LEU A 272 13.60 -1.21 1.42
CA LEU A 272 12.53 -2.03 2.01
C LEU A 272 13.03 -3.20 2.89
N TRP A 273 14.29 -3.63 2.77
CA TRP A 273 14.80 -4.78 3.51
C TRP A 273 14.85 -4.58 5.05
N PRO A 274 15.24 -3.40 5.58
CA PRO A 274 15.12 -3.11 7.00
C PRO A 274 13.67 -3.23 7.48
N SER A 275 12.70 -2.62 6.78
CA SER A 275 11.28 -2.69 7.13
C SER A 275 10.77 -4.13 7.16
N TRP A 276 11.17 -4.98 6.21
CA TRP A 276 10.84 -6.41 6.24
C TRP A 276 11.46 -7.15 7.42
N LEU A 277 12.74 -6.92 7.72
CA LEU A 277 13.43 -7.56 8.87
C LEU A 277 12.74 -7.17 10.18
N TYR A 278 12.55 -5.87 10.43
CA TYR A 278 11.88 -5.38 11.65
C TYR A 278 10.43 -5.86 11.75
N LYS A 279 9.62 -5.73 10.69
CA LYS A 279 8.22 -6.22 10.69
C LYS A 279 8.14 -7.73 10.97
N LYS A 280 9.04 -8.53 10.39
CA LYS A 280 9.09 -9.98 10.62
C LYS A 280 9.56 -10.36 12.02
N MET A 281 10.37 -9.52 12.66
CA MET A 281 10.74 -9.65 14.07
C MET A 281 9.64 -9.15 15.03
N GLY A 282 8.49 -8.68 14.55
CA GLY A 282 7.45 -8.09 15.38
C GLY A 282 7.84 -6.72 15.96
N LYS A 283 8.62 -5.94 15.21
CA LYS A 283 8.98 -4.55 15.50
C LYS A 283 8.30 -3.60 14.50
N ASP A 284 8.20 -2.34 14.89
CA ASP A 284 7.69 -1.27 14.02
C ASP A 284 8.63 -0.99 12.84
N ASP A 285 8.10 -0.37 11.78
CA ASP A 285 8.89 0.06 10.62
C ASP A 285 9.89 1.15 11.04
N PRO A 286 11.20 1.03 10.73
CA PRO A 286 12.20 2.01 11.15
C PRO A 286 12.09 3.38 10.47
N TYR A 287 11.39 3.50 9.34
CA TYR A 287 11.24 4.77 8.61
C TYR A 287 10.05 5.58 9.14
N TRP A 288 10.30 6.81 9.59
CA TRP A 288 9.32 7.56 10.38
C TRP A 288 8.20 8.21 9.56
N ASN A 289 8.43 8.49 8.27
CA ASN A 289 7.46 9.24 7.45
C ASN A 289 6.38 8.36 6.78
N ASN A 290 6.60 7.04 6.66
CA ASN A 290 5.74 6.09 5.95
C ASN A 290 5.34 6.50 4.51
N ASN A 291 6.09 7.40 3.87
CA ASN A 291 5.88 7.83 2.49
C ASN A 291 6.54 6.86 1.49
N MET A 292 7.35 5.92 1.96
CA MET A 292 7.87 4.82 1.15
C MET A 292 6.75 4.05 0.42
N LYS A 293 5.60 3.82 1.06
CA LYS A 293 4.43 3.19 0.43
C LYS A 293 3.89 3.95 -0.80
N GLU A 294 4.17 5.25 -0.91
CA GLU A 294 3.71 6.09 -2.02
C GLU A 294 4.67 6.02 -3.23
N VAL A 295 5.93 5.64 -3.02
CA VAL A 295 6.98 5.54 -4.05
C VAL A 295 6.55 4.73 -5.29
N PRO A 296 5.87 3.56 -5.15
CA PRO A 296 5.41 2.79 -6.31
C PRO A 296 4.38 3.51 -7.20
N TYR A 297 3.67 4.52 -6.68
CA TYR A 297 2.72 5.28 -7.48
C TYR A 297 3.40 6.12 -8.57
N ARG A 298 4.71 6.41 -8.52
CA ARG A 298 5.42 7.02 -9.66
C ARG A 298 5.25 6.14 -10.91
N TRP A 299 5.60 4.86 -10.81
CA TRP A 299 5.61 3.95 -11.97
C TRP A 299 4.22 3.74 -12.56
N LEU A 300 3.19 3.69 -11.71
CA LEU A 300 1.81 3.62 -12.14
C LEU A 300 1.39 4.88 -12.92
N TYR A 301 1.75 6.08 -12.44
CA TYR A 301 1.43 7.34 -13.10
C TYR A 301 2.29 7.59 -14.36
N GLU A 302 3.52 7.09 -14.45
CA GLU A 302 4.39 7.20 -15.63
C GLU A 302 4.19 6.12 -16.68
N ARG A 303 3.42 5.06 -16.37
CA ARG A 303 3.16 3.96 -17.30
C ARG A 303 2.56 4.48 -18.60
N ARG A 304 3.34 4.41 -19.66
CA ARG A 304 2.93 4.71 -21.03
C ARG A 304 1.97 3.61 -21.51
N PRO A 305 0.93 3.93 -22.32
CA PRO A 305 -0.02 2.94 -22.84
C PRO A 305 0.60 1.75 -23.59
N ASP A 306 1.81 1.90 -24.14
CA ASP A 306 2.61 0.85 -24.81
C ASP A 306 3.25 -0.18 -23.85
N GLY A 307 3.07 -0.02 -22.52
CA GLY A 307 3.67 -0.88 -21.49
C GLY A 307 4.94 -0.32 -20.87
N GLN A 308 5.54 0.72 -21.45
CA GLN A 308 6.85 1.24 -21.08
C GLN A 308 6.71 2.41 -20.07
N LEU A 309 7.81 3.09 -19.71
CA LEU A 309 7.83 4.22 -18.78
C LEU A 309 8.35 5.50 -19.46
N LEU A 310 7.98 6.67 -18.91
CA LEU A 310 8.74 7.90 -19.17
C LEU A 310 10.20 7.74 -18.68
N ARG A 311 11.17 8.40 -19.32
CA ARG A 311 12.59 8.17 -19.09
C ARG A 311 13.14 9.16 -18.06
N SER A 312 13.80 8.70 -17.00
CA SER A 312 14.29 9.59 -15.92
C SER A 312 15.52 9.00 -15.24
N GLY A 313 16.42 9.87 -14.80
CA GLY A 313 17.80 9.51 -14.38
C GLY A 313 18.54 8.69 -15.42
N ASP A 314 19.55 7.93 -14.97
CA ASP A 314 20.15 6.86 -15.76
C ASP A 314 19.06 5.85 -16.08
N ASN A 315 18.83 5.67 -17.36
CA ASN A 315 17.79 4.79 -17.85
C ASN A 315 18.30 4.00 -19.04
N TYR A 316 17.98 2.72 -19.02
CA TYR A 316 17.96 1.93 -20.22
C TYR A 316 16.81 2.39 -21.12
N ILE A 317 16.89 2.07 -22.41
CA ILE A 317 15.82 2.26 -23.40
C ILE A 317 15.21 0.88 -23.73
N SER A 318 14.35 0.78 -24.76
CA SER A 318 13.70 -0.48 -25.20
C SER A 318 14.65 -1.64 -25.58
N THR A 319 15.97 -1.50 -25.38
CA THR A 319 16.98 -2.56 -25.44
C THR A 319 16.80 -3.70 -24.41
N TYR A 320 15.91 -3.55 -23.42
CA TYR A 320 15.66 -4.55 -22.34
C TYR A 320 14.22 -5.07 -22.24
N ALA A 321 13.28 -4.47 -22.96
CA ALA A 321 11.88 -4.90 -23.00
C ALA A 321 11.34 -4.57 -24.39
N ASP A 322 10.81 -5.57 -25.10
CA ASP A 322 10.43 -5.39 -26.51
C ASP A 322 9.31 -4.34 -26.66
N PRO A 323 9.23 -3.64 -27.81
CA PRO A 323 8.15 -2.69 -28.06
C PRO A 323 6.77 -3.37 -27.98
N GLY A 324 5.93 -2.93 -27.04
CA GLY A 324 4.67 -3.61 -26.73
C GLY A 324 4.78 -4.66 -25.63
N GLU A 325 5.85 -4.66 -24.83
CA GLU A 325 5.92 -5.36 -23.55
C GLU A 325 5.92 -4.40 -22.35
N TYR A 326 5.52 -4.90 -21.19
CA TYR A 326 5.66 -4.15 -19.94
C TYR A 326 7.12 -4.04 -19.56
N TRP A 327 7.57 -2.82 -19.25
CA TRP A 327 8.89 -2.59 -18.65
C TRP A 327 8.98 -3.32 -17.29
N ASP A 328 9.80 -4.39 -17.24
CA ASP A 328 9.81 -5.38 -16.15
C ASP A 328 10.83 -5.11 -15.03
N ASN A 329 11.73 -4.12 -15.20
CA ASN A 329 12.74 -3.67 -14.21
C ASN A 329 12.14 -3.10 -12.89
N LEU A 330 10.84 -3.31 -12.69
CA LEU A 330 10.04 -3.00 -11.52
C LEU A 330 9.61 -4.26 -10.75
N GLY A 331 9.70 -5.43 -11.39
CA GLY A 331 9.49 -6.71 -10.75
C GLY A 331 10.39 -6.87 -9.54
N ASP A 332 11.58 -6.27 -9.54
CA ASP A 332 12.59 -6.44 -8.49
C ASP A 332 12.36 -5.50 -7.30
N THR A 333 11.18 -4.90 -7.16
CA THR A 333 10.75 -4.28 -5.90
C THR A 333 10.53 -5.36 -4.84
N ALA A 334 11.05 -5.19 -3.61
CA ALA A 334 10.97 -6.17 -2.52
C ALA A 334 9.56 -6.26 -1.92
N TYR A 335 8.61 -6.77 -2.70
CA TYR A 335 7.24 -7.07 -2.29
C TYR A 335 6.48 -5.92 -1.56
N PRO A 336 6.64 -4.63 -1.94
CA PRO A 336 6.03 -3.50 -1.24
C PRO A 336 4.50 -3.61 -1.14
N GLU A 337 3.86 -4.24 -2.12
CA GLU A 337 2.43 -4.50 -2.12
C GLU A 337 1.96 -5.32 -0.91
N TYR A 338 2.76 -6.30 -0.46
CA TYR A 338 2.46 -7.11 0.72
C TYR A 338 2.99 -6.48 2.01
N LEU A 339 4.05 -5.65 1.93
CA LEU A 339 4.54 -4.89 3.08
C LEU A 339 3.49 -3.87 3.54
N TYR A 340 2.91 -3.12 2.61
CA TYR A 340 1.96 -2.04 2.86
C TYR A 340 0.49 -2.40 2.59
N GLN A 341 0.21 -3.64 2.18
CA GLN A 341 -1.14 -4.17 1.91
C GLN A 341 -1.91 -3.37 0.83
N ASP A 342 -1.20 -2.93 -0.21
CA ASP A 342 -1.76 -2.14 -1.31
C ASP A 342 -2.13 -3.04 -2.50
N GLY A 343 -3.42 -3.27 -2.68
CA GLY A 343 -3.96 -4.08 -3.77
C GLY A 343 -3.86 -3.44 -5.16
N LEU A 344 -3.70 -2.12 -5.30
CA LEU A 344 -3.44 -1.47 -6.60
C LEU A 344 -2.00 -1.72 -7.02
N ILE A 345 -1.05 -1.59 -6.09
CA ILE A 345 0.36 -1.91 -6.35
C ILE A 345 0.54 -3.41 -6.59
N LEU A 346 -0.24 -4.29 -5.94
CA LEU A 346 -0.28 -5.72 -6.29
C LEU A 346 -0.74 -5.94 -7.75
N THR A 347 -1.71 -5.17 -8.24
CA THR A 347 -2.17 -5.31 -9.64
C THR A 347 -1.13 -4.84 -10.65
N GLU A 348 -0.40 -3.74 -10.36
CA GLU A 348 0.72 -3.31 -11.21
C GLU A 348 1.89 -4.32 -11.12
N ALA A 349 2.22 -4.81 -9.93
CA ALA A 349 3.23 -5.86 -9.75
C ALA A 349 2.89 -7.14 -10.54
N ASN A 350 1.62 -7.57 -10.56
CA ASN A 350 1.18 -8.72 -11.35
C ASN A 350 1.24 -8.51 -12.88
N ARG A 351 1.35 -7.26 -13.36
CA ARG A 351 1.53 -6.96 -14.80
C ARG A 351 2.99 -7.04 -15.24
N ILE A 352 3.92 -6.79 -14.32
CA ILE A 352 5.35 -6.58 -14.63
C ILE A 352 6.28 -7.62 -14.02
N ARG A 353 5.86 -8.33 -12.96
CA ARG A 353 6.65 -9.37 -12.31
C ARG A 353 6.16 -10.75 -12.79
N PRO A 354 6.98 -11.54 -13.48
CA PRO A 354 6.65 -12.95 -13.71
C PRO A 354 6.56 -13.68 -12.38
N ILE A 355 5.76 -14.75 -12.34
CA ILE A 355 5.29 -15.40 -11.11
C ILE A 355 6.43 -15.77 -10.13
N ILE A 356 7.57 -16.23 -10.67
CA ILE A 356 8.89 -16.37 -10.03
C ILE A 356 9.93 -16.11 -11.13
N LYS A 357 11.05 -15.44 -10.82
CA LYS A 357 12.22 -15.35 -11.73
C LYS A 357 13.27 -16.41 -11.31
N PRO A 358 13.45 -17.53 -12.04
CA PRO A 358 14.51 -18.49 -11.72
C PRO A 358 15.89 -17.84 -11.85
N ASN A 359 16.77 -18.10 -10.88
CA ASN A 359 18.11 -17.52 -10.73
C ASN A 359 18.17 -16.03 -10.31
N ASP A 360 17.04 -15.42 -9.96
CA ASP A 360 17.01 -14.07 -9.37
C ASP A 360 17.46 -14.10 -7.89
N ASN A 361 18.15 -13.04 -7.45
CA ASN A 361 18.69 -12.95 -6.08
C ASN A 361 17.68 -12.41 -5.04
N PHE A 362 16.60 -11.77 -5.46
CA PHE A 362 15.61 -11.11 -4.59
C PHE A 362 14.15 -11.51 -4.92
N ASN A 363 13.85 -11.88 -6.17
CA ASN A 363 12.59 -12.49 -6.60
C ASN A 363 12.61 -14.03 -6.61
N SER A 364 13.36 -14.63 -5.69
CA SER A 364 13.51 -16.09 -5.60
C SER A 364 12.28 -16.77 -4.98
N ALA A 365 12.16 -18.09 -5.19
CA ALA A 365 11.12 -18.92 -4.57
C ALA A 365 11.11 -18.82 -3.02
N LEU A 366 12.29 -18.62 -2.41
CA LEU A 366 12.44 -18.42 -0.97
C LEU A 366 11.76 -17.14 -0.50
N PHE A 367 12.08 -15.99 -1.10
CA PHE A 367 11.48 -14.70 -0.71
C PHE A 367 9.98 -14.66 -1.05
N ALA A 368 9.56 -15.29 -2.15
CA ALA A 368 8.15 -15.43 -2.48
C ALA A 368 7.35 -16.13 -1.35
N LEU A 369 7.88 -17.22 -0.78
CA LEU A 369 7.21 -17.91 0.34
C LEU A 369 7.34 -17.14 1.67
N LEU A 370 8.48 -16.50 1.95
CA LEU A 370 8.64 -15.70 3.17
C LEU A 370 7.66 -14.50 3.22
N LEU A 371 7.54 -13.76 2.10
CA LEU A 371 7.03 -12.39 2.10
C LEU A 371 5.63 -12.22 1.49
N ARG A 372 5.24 -13.00 0.47
CA ARG A 372 3.92 -12.84 -0.16
C ARG A 372 2.78 -13.14 0.81
N ASP A 373 1.75 -12.29 0.82
CA ASP A 373 0.52 -12.54 1.56
C ASP A 373 -0.49 -13.29 0.69
N LEU A 374 -1.19 -14.26 1.28
CA LEU A 374 -2.29 -14.98 0.61
C LEU A 374 -3.65 -14.29 0.78
N THR A 375 -3.76 -13.31 1.68
CA THR A 375 -5.02 -12.62 1.98
C THR A 375 -5.22 -11.34 1.16
N LEU A 376 -4.14 -10.76 0.62
CA LEU A 376 -4.20 -9.55 -0.20
C LEU A 376 -4.69 -9.86 -1.62
N ALA A 377 -5.84 -9.27 -2.00
CA ALA A 377 -6.41 -9.40 -3.33
C ALA A 377 -6.01 -8.22 -4.25
N PRO A 378 -5.72 -8.46 -5.54
CA PRO A 378 -5.44 -7.39 -6.51
C PRO A 378 -6.69 -6.52 -6.73
N GLN A 379 -6.52 -5.20 -6.67
CA GLN A 379 -7.60 -4.24 -6.96
C GLN A 379 -7.65 -3.92 -8.47
N PRO A 380 -8.84 -3.83 -9.09
CA PRO A 380 -8.95 -3.48 -10.51
C PRO A 380 -8.28 -2.14 -10.84
N ILE A 381 -7.52 -2.08 -11.94
CA ILE A 381 -6.95 -0.83 -12.48
C ILE A 381 -8.05 0.20 -12.78
N ALA A 382 -9.27 -0.25 -13.07
CA ALA A 382 -10.46 0.60 -13.17
C ALA A 382 -10.70 1.50 -11.95
N ASN A 383 -10.25 1.10 -10.74
CA ASN A 383 -10.33 1.94 -9.54
C ASN A 383 -9.49 3.22 -9.65
N LEU A 384 -8.49 3.28 -10.54
CA LEU A 384 -7.73 4.51 -10.82
C LEU A 384 -8.58 5.59 -11.48
N SER A 385 -9.72 5.25 -12.10
CA SER A 385 -10.70 6.24 -12.56
C SER A 385 -11.30 7.10 -11.43
N GLN A 386 -11.19 6.64 -10.17
CA GLN A 386 -11.58 7.40 -8.98
C GLN A 386 -10.45 8.27 -8.42
N LYS A 387 -9.20 8.04 -8.84
CA LYS A 387 -8.03 8.86 -8.49
C LYS A 387 -7.91 10.01 -9.49
N SER A 388 -7.25 11.10 -9.09
CA SER A 388 -6.94 12.16 -10.04
C SER A 388 -5.96 11.67 -11.11
N LEU A 389 -6.24 12.02 -12.38
CA LEU A 389 -5.33 11.83 -13.52
C LEU A 389 -4.04 12.66 -13.40
N THR A 390 -3.93 13.54 -12.39
CA THR A 390 -2.69 14.22 -12.04
C THR A 390 -2.25 13.82 -10.64
N ARG A 391 -0.95 13.59 -10.46
CA ARG A 391 -0.32 13.44 -9.15
C ARG A 391 0.87 14.38 -9.03
N TYR A 392 0.88 15.15 -7.95
CA TYR A 392 2.03 15.93 -7.52
C TYR A 392 2.89 15.10 -6.55
N PHE A 393 4.20 15.16 -6.75
CA PHE A 393 5.22 14.54 -5.93
C PHE A 393 6.07 15.68 -5.35
N GLY A 394 5.95 15.89 -4.04
CA GLY A 394 6.43 17.08 -3.37
C GLY A 394 7.95 17.20 -3.27
N SER A 395 8.39 18.12 -2.41
CA SER A 395 9.79 18.21 -1.99
C SER A 395 10.30 16.86 -1.48
N PRO A 396 11.57 16.49 -1.74
CA PRO A 396 12.63 17.27 -2.39
C PRO A 396 12.71 17.11 -3.92
N ILE A 397 11.73 16.48 -4.58
CA ILE A 397 11.76 16.27 -6.03
C ILE A 397 10.97 17.34 -6.79
N GLY A 398 9.78 17.71 -6.31
CA GLY A 398 8.95 18.73 -6.95
C GLY A 398 8.60 18.37 -8.40
N SER A 399 7.99 17.21 -8.62
CA SER A 399 7.57 16.73 -9.94
C SER A 399 6.06 16.53 -9.99
N MET A 400 5.47 16.69 -11.17
CA MET A 400 4.04 16.50 -11.40
C MET A 400 3.85 15.66 -12.65
N ILE A 401 3.09 14.58 -12.52
CA ILE A 401 2.71 13.71 -13.63
C ILE A 401 1.23 13.93 -13.92
N ALA A 402 0.90 14.27 -15.16
CA ALA A 402 -0.45 14.55 -15.61
C ALA A 402 -0.85 13.67 -16.80
N ARG A 403 -2.09 13.18 -16.79
CA ARG A 403 -2.64 12.24 -17.79
C ARG A 403 -3.97 12.70 -18.36
N THR A 404 -4.38 12.14 -19.50
CA THR A 404 -5.76 12.24 -20.00
C THR A 404 -6.61 10.99 -19.72
N GLY A 405 -5.99 9.85 -19.38
CA GLY A 405 -6.66 8.60 -19.02
C GLY A 405 -5.71 7.53 -18.45
N TRP A 406 -6.24 6.32 -18.32
CA TRP A 406 -5.61 5.15 -17.68
C TRP A 406 -5.55 3.89 -18.58
N CYS A 407 -5.76 4.05 -19.88
CA CYS A 407 -5.81 2.95 -20.84
C CYS A 407 -4.42 2.31 -21.03
N THR A 408 -4.39 0.98 -21.09
CA THR A 408 -3.16 0.19 -21.24
C THR A 408 -3.37 -0.88 -22.30
N TYR A 409 -2.63 -0.81 -23.42
CA TYR A 409 -2.75 -1.74 -24.55
C TYR A 409 -2.58 -3.20 -24.11
N LEU A 410 -1.63 -3.45 -23.22
CA LEU A 410 -1.25 -4.78 -22.74
C LEU A 410 -2.19 -5.32 -21.63
N GLY A 411 -3.41 -4.80 -21.54
CA GLY A 411 -4.33 -5.01 -20.42
C GLY A 411 -5.65 -5.71 -20.75
N ASN A 412 -5.87 -6.16 -21.99
CA ASN A 412 -7.13 -6.76 -22.46
C ASN A 412 -8.41 -5.93 -22.14
N THR A 413 -8.28 -4.61 -22.03
CA THR A 413 -9.39 -3.67 -21.96
C THR A 413 -9.93 -3.42 -23.37
N PRO A 414 -11.25 -3.54 -23.64
CA PRO A 414 -11.82 -3.40 -24.98
C PRO A 414 -11.48 -2.08 -25.69
N GLU A 415 -11.16 -1.02 -24.94
CA GLU A 415 -10.91 0.33 -25.45
C GLU A 415 -9.53 0.53 -26.10
N CYS A 416 -8.52 -0.33 -25.82
CA CYS A 416 -7.14 -0.13 -26.29
C CYS A 416 -6.52 -1.40 -26.89
N THR A 417 -6.70 -1.59 -28.20
CA THR A 417 -6.25 -2.77 -28.96
C THR A 417 -4.89 -2.59 -29.66
N SER A 418 -4.27 -1.42 -29.55
CA SER A 418 -2.89 -1.13 -30.01
C SER A 418 -2.37 0.15 -29.34
N PRO A 419 -1.05 0.46 -29.41
CA PRO A 419 -0.52 1.74 -28.95
C PRO A 419 -1.14 2.94 -29.70
N ASN A 420 -1.52 2.74 -30.97
CA ASN A 420 -2.25 3.72 -31.79
C ASN A 420 -3.72 3.89 -31.44
N ALA A 421 -4.35 2.89 -30.82
CA ALA A 421 -5.73 3.00 -30.33
C ALA A 421 -5.81 3.76 -29.00
N ALA A 422 -4.72 3.82 -28.22
CA ALA A 422 -4.71 4.48 -26.93
C ALA A 422 -4.82 6.02 -27.06
N PRO A 423 -5.88 6.65 -26.52
CA PRO A 423 -6.09 8.10 -26.63
C PRO A 423 -5.35 8.89 -25.55
N ASP A 424 -4.45 8.25 -24.81
CA ASP A 424 -3.93 8.78 -23.55
C ASP A 424 -2.58 9.47 -23.67
N VAL A 425 -2.58 10.72 -23.21
CA VAL A 425 -1.40 11.55 -23.00
C VAL A 425 -0.83 11.26 -21.62
N VAL A 426 0.50 11.18 -21.52
CA VAL A 426 1.23 11.15 -20.23
C VAL A 426 2.32 12.22 -20.28
N ALA A 427 2.34 13.11 -19.29
CA ALA A 427 3.29 14.22 -19.20
C ALA A 427 4.00 14.22 -17.84
N GLU A 428 5.32 14.40 -17.81
CA GLU A 428 6.09 14.76 -16.60
C GLU A 428 6.49 16.23 -16.69
N MET A 429 6.35 16.95 -15.58
CA MET A 429 6.83 18.32 -15.37
C MET A 429 7.64 18.32 -14.07
N LYS A 430 8.94 18.64 -14.12
CA LYS A 430 9.83 18.50 -12.95
C LYS A 430 10.57 19.79 -12.64
N ILE A 431 10.59 20.19 -11.37
CA ILE A 431 11.45 21.25 -10.86
C ILE A 431 12.82 20.70 -10.44
N GLN A 432 12.87 19.57 -9.73
CA GLN A 432 14.08 19.02 -9.10
C GLN A 432 14.68 20.01 -8.11
N GLU A 433 14.15 20.03 -6.88
CA GLU A 433 14.68 20.93 -5.83
C GLU A 433 16.05 20.49 -5.32
N TRP A 434 16.35 19.19 -5.37
CA TRP A 434 17.63 18.62 -4.97
C TRP A 434 18.13 17.58 -5.98
N SER A 435 19.44 17.61 -6.23
CA SER A 435 20.17 16.54 -6.91
C SER A 435 20.90 15.65 -5.89
N VAL A 436 20.80 14.33 -6.07
CA VAL A 436 21.55 13.33 -5.30
C VAL A 436 22.83 12.87 -6.02
N ASN A 437 23.14 13.45 -7.18
CA ASN A 437 24.12 12.95 -8.15
C ASN A 437 23.89 11.45 -8.44
N ASP A 438 24.95 10.65 -8.59
CA ASP A 438 24.88 9.22 -8.91
C ASP A 438 24.07 8.95 -10.19
N HIS A 439 22.93 8.26 -10.10
CA HIS A 439 22.04 7.98 -11.22
C HIS A 439 20.98 9.07 -11.47
N ALA A 440 20.92 10.12 -10.64
CA ALA A 440 20.17 11.33 -10.96
C ALA A 440 20.94 12.18 -12.00
N HIS A 441 20.20 12.95 -12.79
CA HIS A 441 20.74 13.85 -13.82
C HIS A 441 20.60 15.31 -13.38
N TRP A 442 21.35 16.21 -14.01
CA TRP A 442 21.25 17.65 -13.80
C TRP A 442 20.23 18.23 -14.80
N ASP A 443 18.97 17.91 -14.55
CA ASP A 443 17.82 18.13 -15.44
C ASP A 443 16.66 18.85 -14.72
N ALA A 444 17.00 19.79 -13.84
CA ALA A 444 16.03 20.68 -13.19
C ALA A 444 15.23 21.45 -14.25
N GLY A 445 13.93 21.65 -14.00
CA GLY A 445 13.03 22.25 -14.98
C GLY A 445 12.71 21.39 -16.21
N SER A 446 13.09 20.12 -16.31
CA SER A 446 12.76 19.28 -17.47
C SER A 446 11.26 18.96 -17.59
N PHE A 447 10.78 18.71 -18.80
CA PHE A 447 9.49 18.07 -19.05
C PHE A 447 9.60 16.90 -20.05
N GLN A 448 8.59 16.04 -20.08
CA GLN A 448 8.41 14.97 -21.06
C GLN A 448 6.95 14.85 -21.49
N LEU A 449 6.69 14.36 -22.70
CA LEU A 449 5.34 14.19 -23.24
C LEU A 449 5.24 12.98 -24.16
N TYR A 450 4.33 12.06 -23.83
CA TYR A 450 3.96 10.91 -24.64
C TYR A 450 2.50 11.05 -25.10
N TYR A 451 2.23 10.72 -26.36
CA TYR A 451 0.90 10.47 -26.91
C TYR A 451 1.05 9.64 -28.19
N LYS A 452 0.53 8.40 -28.19
CA LYS A 452 0.69 7.44 -29.30
C LYS A 452 2.13 7.38 -29.84
N GLY A 453 3.09 7.21 -28.92
CA GLY A 453 4.52 7.37 -29.17
C GLY A 453 5.11 8.51 -28.31
N ALA A 454 6.43 8.49 -28.09
CA ALA A 454 7.10 9.53 -27.32
C ALA A 454 7.40 10.75 -28.20
N LEU A 455 7.01 11.95 -27.74
CA LEU A 455 6.99 13.17 -28.57
C LEU A 455 7.92 14.27 -28.06
N ALA A 456 7.94 14.51 -26.75
CA ALA A 456 8.98 15.29 -26.10
C ALA A 456 9.72 14.35 -25.16
N ILE A 457 10.92 13.94 -25.54
CA ILE A 457 11.67 12.88 -24.86
C ILE A 457 12.76 13.45 -23.96
N LYS A 458 13.31 12.59 -23.10
CA LYS A 458 14.64 12.78 -22.54
C LYS A 458 15.63 11.95 -23.38
N SER A 459 16.74 12.56 -23.77
CA SER A 459 17.69 12.02 -24.76
C SER A 459 18.92 11.40 -24.10
N GLY A 460 19.72 10.70 -24.92
CA GLY A 460 20.89 9.93 -24.51
C GLY A 460 20.52 8.55 -23.98
N VAL A 461 21.53 7.69 -23.86
CA VAL A 461 21.38 6.30 -23.45
C VAL A 461 22.43 5.99 -22.39
N TYR A 462 22.02 5.34 -21.30
CA TYR A 462 22.92 5.07 -20.18
C TYR A 462 24.06 4.09 -20.53
N GLU A 463 23.80 3.06 -21.34
CA GLU A 463 24.78 2.04 -21.75
C GLU A 463 24.67 1.69 -23.23
N GLY A 464 25.81 1.45 -23.87
CA GLY A 464 25.90 1.03 -25.27
C GLY A 464 27.34 0.84 -25.74
N LEU A 465 27.54 0.72 -27.05
CA LEU A 465 28.85 0.55 -27.65
C LEU A 465 29.47 1.90 -28.01
N ASP A 466 30.70 2.16 -27.57
CA ASP A 466 31.43 3.35 -27.99
C ASP A 466 31.94 3.23 -29.45
N ALA A 467 32.59 4.28 -29.95
CA ALA A 467 33.17 4.30 -31.30
C ALA A 467 34.29 3.27 -31.54
N SER A 468 34.77 2.56 -30.50
CA SER A 468 35.70 1.43 -30.59
C SER A 468 35.00 0.06 -30.55
N ASN A 469 33.66 0.05 -30.52
CA ASN A 469 32.81 -1.12 -30.32
C ASN A 469 33.02 -1.79 -28.92
N THR A 470 33.39 -0.98 -27.93
CA THR A 470 33.51 -1.40 -26.52
C THR A 470 32.23 -1.04 -25.76
N LEU A 471 31.70 -1.98 -24.96
CA LEU A 471 30.56 -1.69 -24.08
C LEU A 471 30.98 -0.72 -22.97
N VAL A 472 30.31 0.43 -22.91
CA VAL A 472 30.51 1.50 -21.93
C VAL A 472 29.19 1.88 -21.27
N GLY A 473 29.26 2.57 -20.13
CA GLY A 473 28.09 2.99 -19.35
C GLY A 473 28.38 4.19 -18.45
N TYR A 474 28.04 4.06 -17.15
CA TYR A 474 28.35 5.04 -16.10
C TYR A 474 29.79 5.56 -16.17
N GLY A 475 29.95 6.88 -16.16
CA GLY A 475 31.24 7.56 -16.22
C GLY A 475 31.87 7.65 -17.62
N SER A 476 31.22 7.12 -18.66
CA SER A 476 31.68 7.23 -20.05
C SER A 476 31.64 8.68 -20.58
N PRO A 477 32.30 8.97 -21.72
CA PRO A 477 32.23 10.28 -22.35
C PRO A 477 30.80 10.72 -22.72
N HIS A 478 29.93 9.79 -23.16
CA HIS A 478 28.52 10.10 -23.43
C HIS A 478 27.77 10.42 -22.14
N ASP A 479 27.96 9.59 -21.11
CA ASP A 479 27.31 9.75 -19.81
C ASP A 479 27.59 11.12 -19.17
N LEU A 480 28.88 11.51 -19.11
CA LEU A 480 29.32 12.73 -18.40
C LEU A 480 29.30 14.02 -19.23
N ASN A 481 29.23 13.95 -20.56
CA ASN A 481 29.17 15.13 -21.43
C ASN A 481 27.82 15.34 -22.12
N TYR A 482 26.96 14.31 -22.20
CA TYR A 482 25.63 14.41 -22.79
C TYR A 482 24.52 13.87 -21.87
N HIS A 483 24.45 12.56 -21.62
CA HIS A 483 23.24 11.91 -21.05
C HIS A 483 22.81 12.48 -19.70
N LYS A 484 23.73 12.66 -18.74
CA LYS A 484 23.41 13.24 -17.42
C LYS A 484 23.20 14.75 -17.44
N ARG A 485 23.49 15.43 -18.55
CA ARG A 485 23.64 16.87 -18.67
C ARG A 485 22.34 17.54 -19.14
N SER A 486 22.22 18.84 -18.89
CA SER A 486 20.97 19.58 -19.18
C SER A 486 20.66 19.61 -20.67
N ILE A 487 21.68 19.58 -21.53
CA ILE A 487 21.53 19.50 -22.99
C ILE A 487 20.87 18.21 -23.52
N ALA A 488 20.66 17.19 -22.68
CA ALA A 488 19.91 15.97 -23.03
C ALA A 488 18.44 16.00 -22.57
N ALA A 489 17.98 17.09 -21.95
CA ALA A 489 16.64 17.24 -21.39
C ALA A 489 15.92 18.47 -21.95
N ASN A 490 14.57 18.45 -21.93
CA ASN A 490 13.75 19.59 -22.37
C ASN A 490 13.76 20.73 -21.31
N THR A 491 14.92 21.33 -21.09
CA THR A 491 15.16 22.39 -20.10
C THR A 491 15.71 23.67 -20.76
N LEU A 492 16.47 24.48 -20.01
CA LEU A 492 17.05 25.74 -20.43
C LEU A 492 18.58 25.66 -20.40
N LEU A 493 19.24 26.26 -21.39
CA LEU A 493 20.69 26.47 -21.39
C LEU A 493 21.00 27.97 -21.35
N ILE A 494 22.07 28.35 -20.66
CA ILE A 494 22.63 29.69 -20.63
C ILE A 494 24.14 29.55 -20.87
N GLU A 495 24.60 29.98 -22.03
CA GLU A 495 25.97 29.75 -22.48
C GLU A 495 26.93 30.85 -22.01
N ASP A 496 27.62 30.59 -20.90
CA ASP A 496 28.85 31.31 -20.54
C ASP A 496 30.06 30.56 -21.11
N PRO A 497 30.76 31.10 -22.12
CA PRO A 497 31.91 30.44 -22.74
C PRO A 497 33.14 30.34 -21.81
N ALA A 498 33.14 31.05 -20.68
CA ALA A 498 34.19 30.94 -19.67
C ALA A 498 33.90 29.88 -18.58
N GLU A 499 32.68 29.33 -18.54
CA GLU A 499 32.29 28.34 -17.53
C GLU A 499 33.05 27.02 -17.70
N THR A 500 33.45 26.42 -16.57
CA THR A 500 34.13 25.11 -16.58
C THR A 500 33.37 24.11 -15.72
N PHE A 501 32.92 23.03 -16.36
CA PHE A 501 32.30 21.90 -15.70
C PHE A 501 33.36 20.89 -15.28
N LYS A 502 33.27 20.38 -14.06
CA LYS A 502 34.20 19.35 -13.56
C LYS A 502 33.41 18.19 -12.96
N TYR A 503 33.94 16.99 -13.17
CA TYR A 503 33.51 15.78 -12.51
C TYR A 503 34.75 15.07 -11.96
N ARG A 504 34.86 14.99 -10.64
CA ARG A 504 35.98 14.45 -9.87
C ARG A 504 37.32 15.03 -10.34
N GLY A 505 37.40 16.36 -10.37
CA GLY A 505 38.53 17.16 -10.83
C GLY A 505 38.79 17.17 -12.34
N THR A 506 38.09 16.35 -13.13
CA THR A 506 38.26 16.25 -14.58
C THR A 506 37.29 17.18 -15.31
N THR A 507 37.81 18.08 -16.14
CA THR A 507 37.00 18.99 -16.96
C THR A 507 36.11 18.21 -17.93
N ARG A 508 34.86 18.69 -18.09
CA ARG A 508 33.83 18.16 -19.01
C ARG A 508 33.38 19.25 -19.98
N SER A 509 32.69 18.84 -21.04
CA SER A 509 32.19 19.77 -22.05
C SER A 509 31.24 20.80 -21.46
N ASN A 510 31.32 22.03 -21.98
CA ASN A 510 30.40 23.10 -21.66
C ASN A 510 29.13 22.90 -22.48
N ASP A 511 28.05 22.47 -21.80
CA ASP A 511 26.74 22.26 -22.43
C ASP A 511 25.83 23.48 -22.27
N GLY A 512 26.33 24.60 -21.72
CA GLY A 512 25.51 25.73 -21.29
C GLY A 512 24.55 25.40 -20.14
N GLY A 513 24.62 24.20 -19.57
CA GLY A 513 23.63 23.63 -18.67
C GLY A 513 23.81 23.97 -17.20
N GLN A 514 23.30 23.08 -16.35
CA GLN A 514 23.30 23.16 -14.90
C GLN A 514 24.61 22.64 -14.29
N ARG A 515 24.92 23.12 -13.09
CA ARG A 515 26.12 22.73 -12.33
C ARG A 515 26.16 21.22 -12.11
N ILE A 516 27.34 20.65 -12.29
CA ILE A 516 27.67 19.35 -11.71
C ILE A 516 27.82 19.57 -10.19
N ALA A 517 26.76 19.30 -9.43
CA ALA A 517 26.74 19.52 -7.97
C ALA A 517 27.90 18.79 -7.28
N ASN A 518 28.54 19.44 -6.31
CA ASN A 518 29.71 18.93 -5.57
C ASN A 518 30.78 18.20 -6.45
N ASP A 519 31.11 18.70 -7.65
CA ASP A 519 32.09 18.07 -8.57
C ASP A 519 31.76 16.59 -8.88
N GLY A 520 30.48 16.21 -8.83
CA GLY A 520 30.01 14.85 -9.10
C GLY A 520 30.25 13.85 -7.96
N TYR A 521 30.71 14.31 -6.80
CA TYR A 521 30.74 13.50 -5.58
C TYR A 521 29.33 13.33 -5.02
N GLN A 522 29.06 12.17 -4.43
CA GLN A 522 27.80 11.84 -3.76
C GLN A 522 27.78 12.44 -2.34
N SER A 523 26.61 12.67 -1.77
CA SER A 523 26.48 13.15 -0.39
C SER A 523 26.71 12.02 0.61
N ASN A 524 27.52 12.25 1.64
CA ASN A 524 27.84 11.19 2.61
C ASN A 524 26.63 10.80 3.49
N ASN A 525 25.76 11.76 3.82
CA ASN A 525 24.56 11.59 4.65
C ASN A 525 23.60 12.79 4.46
N LEU A 526 22.52 12.87 5.24
CA LEU A 526 21.57 13.99 5.17
C LEU A 526 22.21 15.37 5.47
N THR A 527 23.13 15.45 6.43
CA THR A 527 23.82 16.72 6.76
C THR A 527 24.65 17.18 5.58
N ASP A 528 25.34 16.24 4.92
CA ASP A 528 26.18 16.48 3.76
C ASP A 528 25.36 16.84 2.51
N LEU A 529 24.19 16.22 2.34
CA LEU A 529 23.24 16.54 1.28
C LEU A 529 22.69 17.96 1.45
N LYS A 530 22.45 18.39 2.68
CA LYS A 530 21.91 19.72 3.02
C LYS A 530 22.97 20.82 3.18
N ASP A 531 24.26 20.52 2.98
CA ASP A 531 25.34 21.52 3.02
C ASP A 531 25.26 22.47 1.79
N PRO A 532 24.98 23.77 1.99
CA PRO A 532 24.91 24.73 0.88
C PRO A 532 26.24 24.86 0.13
N ALA A 533 27.38 24.63 0.79
CA ALA A 533 28.70 24.71 0.16
C ALA A 533 28.94 23.59 -0.88
N LYS A 534 28.17 22.51 -0.82
CA LYS A 534 28.19 21.41 -1.80
C LYS A 534 27.22 21.63 -2.96
N GLY A 535 26.22 22.49 -2.77
CA GLY A 535 25.32 22.93 -3.84
C GLY A 535 24.48 21.81 -4.45
N TYR A 536 24.03 20.85 -3.65
CA TYR A 536 23.08 19.80 -4.06
C TYR A 536 21.66 20.32 -4.26
N ARG A 537 21.29 21.45 -3.62
CA ARG A 537 20.07 22.16 -3.93
C ARG A 537 20.16 22.70 -5.36
N THR A 538 19.10 22.49 -6.13
CA THR A 538 18.96 22.83 -7.54
C THR A 538 17.71 23.67 -7.81
N GLY A 539 16.76 23.75 -6.87
CA GLY A 539 15.61 24.64 -7.03
C GLY A 539 14.65 24.65 -5.84
N GLU A 540 13.50 25.28 -6.07
CA GLU A 540 12.39 25.44 -5.14
C GLU A 540 11.06 25.44 -5.90
N VAL A 541 10.07 24.66 -5.46
CA VAL A 541 8.70 24.76 -5.96
C VAL A 541 8.05 26.00 -5.37
N LEU A 542 7.89 27.03 -6.21
CA LEU A 542 7.21 28.27 -5.84
C LEU A 542 5.68 28.12 -5.83
N SER A 543 5.16 27.16 -6.60
CA SER A 543 3.73 27.00 -6.84
C SER A 543 3.38 25.63 -7.39
N TYR A 544 2.22 25.09 -7.00
CA TYR A 544 1.57 24.03 -7.77
C TYR A 544 0.04 24.11 -7.66
N GLY A 545 -0.66 23.45 -8.56
CA GLY A 545 -2.12 23.41 -8.58
C GLY A 545 -2.65 22.24 -9.39
N ILE A 546 -3.69 21.59 -8.87
CA ILE A 546 -4.51 20.63 -9.61
C ILE A 546 -5.94 21.15 -9.47
N GLN A 547 -6.71 21.20 -10.56
CA GLN A 547 -8.10 21.63 -10.48
C GLN A 547 -8.86 20.77 -9.45
N ALA A 548 -9.57 21.43 -8.54
CA ALA A 548 -10.23 20.81 -7.40
C ALA A 548 -11.74 21.11 -7.38
N ASN A 549 -12.49 20.34 -6.59
CA ASN A 549 -13.87 20.68 -6.25
C ASN A 549 -13.91 21.81 -5.19
N ALA A 550 -15.11 22.25 -4.82
CA ALA A 550 -15.32 23.30 -3.82
C ALA A 550 -14.76 22.96 -2.41
N ASP A 551 -14.55 21.67 -2.13
CA ASP A 551 -13.98 21.16 -0.87
C ASP A 551 -12.44 21.04 -0.93
N GLY A 552 -11.81 21.48 -2.02
CA GLY A 552 -10.35 21.44 -2.22
C GLY A 552 -9.80 20.06 -2.60
N GLN A 553 -10.66 19.07 -2.89
CA GLN A 553 -10.21 17.76 -3.36
C GLN A 553 -9.92 17.78 -4.87
N PRO A 554 -8.73 17.33 -5.33
CA PRO A 554 -8.41 17.23 -6.76
C PRO A 554 -9.47 16.44 -7.52
N LEU A 555 -9.92 16.97 -8.66
CA LEU A 555 -10.88 16.27 -9.51
C LEU A 555 -10.25 14.99 -10.08
N ALA A 556 -11.07 13.95 -10.28
CA ALA A 556 -10.64 12.71 -10.93
C ALA A 556 -10.03 12.98 -12.33
N ALA A 557 -10.62 13.92 -13.07
CA ALA A 557 -10.13 14.33 -14.39
C ALA A 557 -10.02 15.86 -14.44
N PRO A 558 -8.96 16.46 -13.85
CA PRO A 558 -8.81 17.92 -13.80
C PRO A 558 -8.64 18.48 -15.21
N ASP A 559 -9.06 19.73 -15.40
CA ASP A 559 -8.85 20.46 -16.65
C ASP A 559 -7.42 21.00 -16.82
N PHE A 560 -6.77 21.37 -15.71
CA PHE A 560 -5.40 21.83 -15.70
C PHE A 560 -4.60 21.23 -14.55
N SER A 561 -3.29 21.21 -14.78
CA SER A 561 -2.25 20.84 -13.82
C SER A 561 -1.14 21.87 -13.93
N TYR A 562 -0.84 22.58 -12.85
CA TYR A 562 0.08 23.72 -12.80
C TYR A 562 1.24 23.41 -11.86
N LEU A 563 2.46 23.70 -12.29
CA LEU A 563 3.67 23.61 -11.48
C LEU A 563 4.59 24.77 -11.84
N LYS A 564 5.15 25.46 -10.84
CA LYS A 564 6.15 26.51 -11.04
C LYS A 564 7.26 26.37 -10.03
N GLY A 565 8.49 26.55 -10.48
CA GLY A 565 9.65 26.60 -9.61
C GLY A 565 10.67 27.64 -10.01
N ASP A 566 11.49 27.98 -9.04
CA ASP A 566 12.77 28.64 -9.22
C ASP A 566 13.83 27.55 -9.34
N ILE A 567 14.58 27.55 -10.44
CA ILE A 567 15.69 26.62 -10.68
C ILE A 567 17.02 27.38 -10.82
N THR A 568 17.09 28.62 -10.31
CA THR A 568 18.32 29.42 -10.33
C THR A 568 19.47 28.69 -9.66
N ASP A 569 19.21 28.04 -8.51
CA ASP A 569 20.18 27.25 -7.75
C ASP A 569 20.83 26.15 -8.62
N ALA A 570 20.17 25.61 -9.64
CA ALA A 570 20.75 24.57 -10.52
C ALA A 570 21.92 25.11 -11.38
N TYR A 571 22.01 26.41 -11.62
CA TYR A 571 23.03 27.03 -12.45
C TYR A 571 24.12 27.69 -11.60
N SER A 572 25.19 28.15 -12.26
CA SER A 572 26.23 28.98 -11.65
C SER A 572 25.83 30.46 -11.66
N ASP A 573 26.71 31.32 -11.12
CA ASP A 573 26.58 32.78 -11.10
C ASP A 573 26.44 33.44 -12.51
N LYS A 574 26.49 32.66 -13.60
CA LYS A 574 26.13 33.10 -14.95
C LYS A 574 24.66 33.54 -15.09
N VAL A 575 23.80 33.20 -14.13
CA VAL A 575 22.42 33.69 -13.99
C VAL A 575 22.18 34.27 -12.61
N SER A 576 21.24 35.21 -12.53
CA SER A 576 20.68 35.69 -11.26
C SER A 576 19.23 35.25 -11.05
N GLU A 577 18.58 34.67 -12.07
CA GLU A 577 17.22 34.17 -11.98
C GLU A 577 16.90 33.22 -13.14
N VAL A 578 16.34 32.04 -12.83
CA VAL A 578 15.76 31.09 -13.79
C VAL A 578 14.48 30.54 -13.20
N LYS A 579 13.33 31.06 -13.64
CA LYS A 579 12.00 30.60 -13.19
C LYS A 579 11.25 29.96 -14.34
N ARG A 580 10.69 28.77 -14.10
CA ARG A 580 9.93 27.97 -15.07
C ARG A 580 8.55 27.64 -14.53
N SER A 581 7.54 27.85 -15.36
CA SER A 581 6.15 27.50 -15.10
C SER A 581 5.64 26.52 -16.15
N PHE A 582 4.95 25.48 -15.72
CA PHE A 582 4.27 24.50 -16.55
C PHE A 582 2.77 24.59 -16.33
N VAL A 583 1.98 24.57 -17.41
CA VAL A 583 0.54 24.29 -17.34
C VAL A 583 0.22 23.20 -18.35
N PHE A 584 -0.08 22.01 -17.85
CA PHE A 584 -0.72 20.96 -18.62
C PHE A 584 -2.22 21.22 -18.66
N LEU A 585 -2.81 21.17 -19.86
CA LEU A 585 -4.24 21.33 -20.12
C LEU A 585 -4.79 20.00 -20.63
N ASN A 586 -5.67 19.37 -19.86
CA ASN A 586 -6.48 18.26 -20.33
C ASN A 586 -7.69 18.83 -21.07
N LEU A 587 -7.61 18.90 -22.39
CA LEU A 587 -8.55 19.65 -23.24
C LEU A 587 -9.91 18.95 -23.42
N LYS A 588 -10.08 17.72 -22.88
CA LYS A 588 -11.32 16.91 -23.00
C LYS A 588 -11.81 16.77 -24.45
N ASN A 589 -10.88 16.71 -25.41
CA ASN A 589 -11.18 16.77 -26.83
C ASN A 589 -10.60 15.57 -27.58
N ALA A 590 -11.41 14.91 -28.42
CA ALA A 590 -11.03 13.67 -29.07
C ALA A 590 -9.91 13.79 -30.13
N THR A 591 -9.65 14.98 -30.68
CA THR A 591 -8.63 15.18 -31.73
C THR A 591 -7.38 15.93 -31.25
N ILE A 592 -7.52 16.81 -30.26
CA ILE A 592 -6.40 17.48 -29.58
C ILE A 592 -6.58 17.25 -28.07
N PRO A 593 -6.23 16.07 -27.53
CA PRO A 593 -6.58 15.68 -26.15
C PRO A 593 -5.90 16.50 -25.06
N ALA A 594 -4.70 17.03 -25.31
CA ALA A 594 -4.01 17.88 -24.34
C ALA A 594 -3.14 18.95 -24.99
N ALA A 595 -2.68 19.89 -24.17
CA ALA A 595 -1.56 20.75 -24.46
C ALA A 595 -0.67 20.94 -23.22
N LEU A 596 0.63 21.15 -23.40
CA LEU A 596 1.56 21.59 -22.37
C LEU A 596 2.07 22.99 -22.72
N ILE A 597 1.95 23.92 -21.78
CA ILE A 597 2.49 25.28 -21.90
C ILE A 597 3.69 25.40 -20.97
N THR A 598 4.83 25.88 -21.48
CA THR A 598 5.95 26.32 -20.64
C THR A 598 6.09 27.84 -20.72
N TYR A 599 6.22 28.50 -19.57
CA TYR A 599 6.55 29.92 -19.46
C TYR A 599 7.78 30.12 -18.58
N ASP A 600 8.82 30.67 -19.18
CA ASP A 600 10.14 30.81 -18.57
C ASP A 600 10.57 32.28 -18.50
N LYS A 601 11.26 32.63 -17.41
CA LYS A 601 11.98 33.89 -17.24
C LYS A 601 13.43 33.56 -16.90
N VAL A 602 14.37 34.07 -17.69
CA VAL A 602 15.81 33.81 -17.53
C VAL A 602 16.57 35.12 -17.53
N THR A 603 17.24 35.43 -16.41
CA THR A 603 18.12 36.59 -16.25
C THR A 603 19.57 36.12 -16.14
N ALA A 604 20.34 36.35 -17.20
CA ALA A 604 21.77 36.08 -17.26
C ALA A 604 22.60 37.27 -16.74
N ALA A 605 23.78 36.97 -16.20
CA ALA A 605 24.75 37.95 -15.70
C ALA A 605 25.38 38.79 -16.81
N SER A 606 25.47 38.24 -18.05
CA SER A 606 25.80 38.99 -19.26
C SER A 606 24.65 38.93 -20.27
N SER A 607 24.43 40.01 -21.01
CA SER A 607 23.51 40.03 -22.16
C SER A 607 24.00 39.17 -23.33
N SER A 608 25.31 38.94 -23.41
CA SER A 608 25.95 38.14 -24.46
C SER A 608 25.84 36.62 -24.24
N TYR A 609 25.35 36.17 -23.08
CA TYR A 609 25.13 34.75 -22.83
C TYR A 609 23.88 34.30 -23.58
N GLN A 610 24.07 33.45 -24.60
CA GLN A 610 22.98 32.91 -25.39
C GLN A 610 22.10 32.02 -24.50
N LYS A 611 20.79 32.20 -24.60
CA LYS A 611 19.80 31.45 -23.82
C LYS A 611 19.01 30.59 -24.78
N LYS A 612 18.89 29.30 -24.46
CA LYS A 612 18.25 28.30 -25.31
C LYS A 612 17.16 27.57 -24.54
N TRP A 613 16.02 27.38 -25.17
CA TRP A 613 14.97 26.46 -24.74
C TRP A 613 15.02 25.21 -25.62
N LEU A 614 14.97 24.02 -25.00
CA LEU A 614 15.20 22.74 -25.69
C LEU A 614 13.93 21.90 -25.85
N LEU A 615 13.82 21.22 -27.00
CA LEU A 615 12.80 20.20 -27.28
C LEU A 615 13.38 19.04 -28.10
N HIS A 616 13.51 17.87 -27.48
CA HIS A 616 14.09 16.65 -28.05
C HIS A 616 13.05 15.72 -28.66
N SER A 617 13.44 14.99 -29.72
CA SER A 617 12.61 14.01 -30.42
C SER A 617 13.39 12.80 -30.93
N GLU A 618 12.66 11.69 -31.09
CA GLU A 618 13.18 10.45 -31.68
C GLU A 618 13.35 10.60 -33.20
N GLU A 619 12.33 11.11 -33.88
CA GLU A 619 12.30 11.39 -35.32
C GLU A 619 12.63 12.86 -35.65
N THR A 620 12.85 13.16 -36.94
CA THR A 620 13.21 14.51 -37.44
C THR A 620 12.06 15.51 -37.26
N PRO A 621 12.23 16.60 -36.49
CA PRO A 621 11.28 17.71 -36.43
C PRO A 621 11.18 18.48 -37.75
N THR A 622 10.00 19.00 -38.06
CA THR A 622 9.84 20.05 -39.08
C THR A 622 9.78 21.42 -38.39
N VAL A 623 10.64 22.35 -38.79
CA VAL A 623 10.64 23.74 -38.27
C VAL A 623 10.18 24.70 -39.37
N ASN A 624 9.22 25.57 -39.06
CA ASN A 624 8.75 26.62 -39.96
C ASN A 624 8.48 27.91 -39.16
N GLY A 625 9.42 28.87 -39.26
CA GLY A 625 9.39 30.10 -38.46
C GLY A 625 9.46 29.78 -36.96
N ASN A 626 8.44 30.20 -36.21
CA ASN A 626 8.31 29.97 -34.77
C ASN A 626 7.56 28.68 -34.40
N ARG A 627 7.21 27.84 -35.39
CA ARG A 627 6.49 26.57 -35.19
C ARG A 627 7.39 25.36 -35.43
N THR A 628 7.35 24.42 -34.49
CA THR A 628 7.99 23.10 -34.59
C THR A 628 6.92 22.01 -34.61
N VAL A 629 7.10 21.00 -35.46
CA VAL A 629 6.25 19.80 -35.53
C VAL A 629 7.11 18.57 -35.35
N ILE A 630 6.77 17.73 -34.37
CA ILE A 630 7.37 16.41 -34.12
C ILE A 630 6.29 15.37 -34.34
N LYS A 631 6.64 14.22 -34.93
CA LYS A 631 5.74 13.08 -35.13
C LYS A 631 6.39 11.79 -34.62
N ARG A 632 5.57 10.75 -34.51
CA ARG A 632 6.00 9.36 -34.53
C ARG A 632 5.25 8.62 -35.64
N GLU A 633 5.99 8.20 -36.65
CA GLU A 633 5.53 7.43 -37.82
C GLU A 633 6.12 6.00 -37.81
N GLU A 634 7.24 5.76 -37.12
CA GLU A 634 7.79 4.41 -36.93
C GLU A 634 7.07 3.61 -35.81
N GLY A 635 7.26 2.29 -35.77
CA GLY A 635 6.82 1.44 -34.64
C GLY A 635 5.30 1.23 -34.49
N ASN A 636 4.51 1.52 -35.52
CA ASN A 636 3.04 1.62 -35.44
C ASN A 636 2.58 2.67 -34.39
N TYR A 637 3.23 3.83 -34.42
CA TYR A 637 2.80 5.06 -33.74
C TYR A 637 2.06 6.02 -34.70
N ASP A 638 1.38 7.02 -34.15
CA ASP A 638 0.58 8.05 -34.88
C ASP A 638 0.58 9.39 -34.10
N GLY A 639 1.44 9.51 -33.09
CA GLY A 639 1.55 10.69 -32.27
C GLY A 639 2.09 11.90 -33.02
N LYS A 640 1.59 13.09 -32.71
CA LYS A 640 2.17 14.36 -33.17
C LYS A 640 2.10 15.43 -32.09
N LEU A 641 3.19 16.17 -31.97
CA LEU A 641 3.32 17.37 -31.15
C LEU A 641 3.52 18.58 -32.08
N VAL A 642 2.74 19.65 -31.86
CA VAL A 642 2.94 20.94 -32.51
C VAL A 642 3.26 21.98 -31.44
N ASN A 643 4.49 22.50 -31.46
CA ASN A 643 4.91 23.60 -30.60
C ASN A 643 4.82 24.93 -31.34
N ASP A 644 4.07 25.89 -30.79
CA ASP A 644 4.08 27.29 -31.21
C ASP A 644 4.85 28.13 -30.19
N THR A 645 5.97 28.72 -30.62
CA THR A 645 6.73 29.67 -29.80
C THR A 645 6.08 31.05 -29.90
N LEU A 646 5.48 31.53 -28.81
CA LEU A 646 4.85 32.86 -28.74
C LEU A 646 5.81 33.93 -28.21
N LEU A 647 6.72 33.55 -27.29
CA LEU A 647 7.83 34.37 -26.83
C LEU A 647 9.14 33.56 -26.91
N PRO A 648 10.27 34.13 -27.40
CA PRO A 648 10.36 35.43 -28.08
C PRO A 648 9.44 35.49 -29.30
N ALA A 649 8.93 36.68 -29.63
CA ALA A 649 7.96 36.83 -30.71
C ALA A 649 8.55 36.38 -32.06
N ALA A 650 7.72 35.93 -33.00
CA ALA A 650 8.16 35.29 -34.26
C ALA A 650 9.21 36.08 -35.09
N ALA A 651 9.22 37.41 -35.02
CA ALA A 651 10.25 38.24 -35.66
C ALA A 651 11.63 38.16 -34.96
N SER A 652 11.62 37.98 -33.64
CA SER A 652 12.75 38.06 -32.70
C SER A 652 13.26 36.70 -32.19
N VAL A 653 12.74 35.59 -32.70
CA VAL A 653 13.15 34.23 -32.36
C VAL A 653 13.93 33.58 -33.49
N ASP A 654 14.99 32.87 -33.14
CA ASP A 654 15.65 31.85 -33.97
C ASP A 654 15.27 30.46 -33.44
N VAL A 655 14.93 29.55 -34.35
CA VAL A 655 14.58 28.16 -34.03
C VAL A 655 15.49 27.28 -34.89
N THR A 656 16.48 26.64 -34.26
CA THR A 656 17.46 25.81 -34.93
C THR A 656 17.14 24.33 -34.71
N LEU A 657 17.43 23.51 -35.73
CA LEU A 657 17.35 22.06 -35.65
C LEU A 657 18.77 21.49 -35.55
N VAL A 658 19.01 20.66 -34.53
CA VAL A 658 20.28 19.95 -34.31
C VAL A 658 19.98 18.45 -34.24
N GLY A 659 20.79 17.62 -34.89
CA GLY A 659 20.65 16.17 -34.85
C GLY A 659 20.86 15.49 -36.20
N GLY A 660 20.44 14.22 -36.26
CA GLY A 660 20.79 13.30 -37.32
C GLY A 660 22.21 12.76 -37.17
N SER A 661 22.54 11.70 -37.91
CA SER A 661 23.77 10.93 -37.74
C SER A 661 25.04 11.80 -37.69
N GLY A 662 25.81 11.65 -36.62
CA GLY A 662 27.01 12.43 -36.31
C GLY A 662 26.74 13.71 -35.52
N ASN A 663 25.49 14.03 -35.18
CA ASN A 663 25.08 15.24 -34.45
C ASN A 663 24.00 14.97 -33.38
N GLU A 664 23.51 13.74 -33.25
CA GLU A 664 22.45 13.34 -32.31
C GLU A 664 22.76 13.78 -30.85
N TYR A 665 24.03 13.67 -30.45
CA TYR A 665 24.51 13.97 -29.10
C TYR A 665 25.59 15.07 -29.13
N LEU A 666 25.40 16.10 -29.99
CA LEU A 666 26.33 17.21 -30.21
C LEU A 666 26.35 18.20 -29.04
N VAL A 667 27.54 18.41 -28.44
CA VAL A 667 27.83 19.37 -27.36
C VAL A 667 29.17 20.06 -27.65
N ASP A 668 29.22 21.39 -27.64
CA ASP A 668 30.45 22.17 -27.87
C ASP A 668 31.27 21.69 -29.10
N GLY A 669 30.58 21.55 -30.23
CA GLY A 669 31.16 21.06 -31.49
C GLY A 669 31.57 19.57 -31.51
N THR A 670 31.40 18.84 -30.42
CA THR A 670 31.77 17.41 -30.29
C THR A 670 30.53 16.55 -30.13
N ASN A 671 30.37 15.55 -31.02
CA ASN A 671 29.31 14.55 -30.87
C ASN A 671 29.80 13.40 -29.96
N TYR A 672 28.93 12.93 -29.06
CA TYR A 672 29.21 11.82 -28.14
C TYR A 672 28.37 10.59 -28.50
N PRO A 673 28.64 9.90 -29.63
CA PRO A 673 27.81 8.79 -30.10
C PRO A 673 27.78 7.63 -29.10
N MET A 674 26.64 6.92 -29.08
CA MET A 674 26.45 5.65 -28.39
C MET A 674 25.75 4.68 -29.35
N GLY A 675 26.38 3.56 -29.65
CA GLY A 675 25.87 2.52 -30.55
C GLY A 675 25.07 1.44 -29.82
N ASP A 676 24.27 0.70 -30.59
CA ASP A 676 23.30 -0.26 -30.06
C ASP A 676 23.93 -1.38 -29.21
N LYS A 677 23.36 -1.59 -28.02
CA LYS A 677 23.61 -2.79 -27.22
C LYS A 677 22.77 -3.94 -27.78
N TYR A 678 23.33 -5.15 -27.84
CA TYR A 678 22.66 -6.39 -28.28
C TYR A 678 22.09 -6.42 -29.71
N GLY A 679 22.34 -5.41 -30.55
CA GLY A 679 21.80 -5.34 -31.91
C GLY A 679 20.31 -4.95 -31.99
N VAL A 680 19.76 -4.40 -30.90
CA VAL A 680 18.41 -3.84 -30.86
C VAL A 680 18.49 -2.39 -31.33
N ASN A 681 18.07 -2.12 -32.57
CA ASN A 681 17.98 -0.77 -33.12
C ASN A 681 16.77 -0.05 -32.51
N THR A 682 17.02 1.02 -31.75
CA THR A 682 15.96 1.82 -31.12
C THR A 682 16.31 3.31 -31.09
N VAL A 683 15.34 4.13 -31.48
CA VAL A 683 15.46 5.59 -31.57
C VAL A 683 15.08 6.31 -30.27
N GLU A 684 14.73 5.59 -29.20
CA GLU A 684 14.32 6.18 -27.90
C GLU A 684 15.42 7.03 -27.23
N GLY A 685 16.70 6.81 -27.58
CA GLY A 685 17.78 7.70 -27.16
C GLY A 685 17.67 9.13 -27.73
N GLY A 686 16.81 9.33 -28.74
CA GLY A 686 16.65 10.60 -29.43
C GLY A 686 17.73 10.84 -30.49
N THR A 687 17.30 11.29 -31.66
CA THR A 687 18.24 11.62 -32.76
C THR A 687 18.24 13.09 -33.12
N TYR A 688 17.28 13.89 -32.59
CA TYR A 688 17.17 15.32 -32.84
C TYR A 688 16.76 16.12 -31.61
N ARG A 689 17.09 17.41 -31.63
CA ARG A 689 16.53 18.45 -30.76
C ARG A 689 16.34 19.75 -31.51
N VAL A 690 15.41 20.56 -31.03
CA VAL A 690 15.22 21.95 -31.45
C VAL A 690 15.71 22.88 -30.35
N GLU A 691 16.51 23.87 -30.72
CA GLU A 691 16.97 24.95 -29.82
C GLU A 691 16.25 26.25 -30.21
N VAL A 692 15.49 26.82 -29.28
CA VAL A 692 14.77 28.09 -29.44
C VAL A 692 15.55 29.19 -28.73
N SER A 693 15.95 30.24 -29.45
CA SER A 693 16.81 31.32 -28.94
C SER A 693 16.28 32.72 -29.30
N PRO A 694 16.50 33.76 -28.45
CA PRO A 694 16.32 35.15 -28.83
C PRO A 694 17.36 35.59 -29.88
N LYS A 695 16.94 36.34 -30.90
CA LYS A 695 17.81 36.95 -31.93
C LYS A 695 18.68 38.11 -31.44
N THR A 696 18.37 38.67 -30.28
CA THR A 696 18.95 39.92 -29.79
C THR A 696 19.46 39.70 -28.38
N GLU A 697 20.69 40.09 -28.13
CA GLU A 697 21.31 40.05 -26.81
C GLU A 697 20.49 40.88 -25.81
N ALA A 698 20.10 40.24 -24.71
CA ALA A 698 19.44 40.85 -23.57
C ALA A 698 19.91 40.15 -22.30
N SER A 699 19.96 40.83 -21.16
CA SER A 699 20.22 40.15 -19.88
C SER A 699 19.03 39.29 -19.47
N THR A 700 17.80 39.75 -19.70
CA THR A 700 16.56 39.05 -19.35
C THR A 700 15.73 38.70 -20.58
N ASP A 701 15.46 37.40 -20.76
CA ASP A 701 14.59 36.88 -21.82
C ASP A 701 13.41 36.09 -21.23
N ARG A 702 12.41 35.85 -22.08
CA ARG A 702 11.24 35.02 -21.75
C ARG A 702 10.92 34.07 -22.88
N PHE A 703 10.57 32.85 -22.51
CA PHE A 703 10.09 31.83 -23.44
C PHE A 703 8.63 31.51 -23.11
N LEU A 704 7.77 31.45 -24.12
CA LEU A 704 6.38 31.00 -24.00
C LEU A 704 6.12 30.03 -25.15
N ASN A 705 6.10 28.74 -24.83
CA ASN A 705 5.94 27.64 -25.79
C ASN A 705 4.62 26.92 -25.52
N VAL A 706 3.86 26.64 -26.57
CA VAL A 706 2.53 26.03 -26.51
C VAL A 706 2.53 24.75 -27.33
N MET A 707 2.66 23.61 -26.65
CA MET A 707 2.80 22.28 -27.24
C MET A 707 1.46 21.54 -27.24
N GLN A 708 0.81 21.43 -28.39
CA GLN A 708 -0.42 20.66 -28.57
C GLN A 708 -0.11 19.23 -29.00
N VAL A 709 -0.79 18.23 -28.43
CA VAL A 709 -0.70 16.82 -28.89
C VAL A 709 -1.97 16.38 -29.60
N MET A 710 -1.79 15.58 -30.65
CA MET A 710 -2.85 15.14 -31.58
C MET A 710 -2.37 14.01 -32.49
N ASP A 711 -3.26 13.38 -33.25
CA ASP A 711 -2.90 12.40 -34.29
C ASP A 711 -2.15 13.04 -35.47
N ALA A 712 -1.32 12.28 -36.17
CA ALA A 712 -0.44 12.81 -37.22
C ALA A 712 -1.20 13.51 -38.36
N GLY A 713 -2.45 13.10 -38.64
CA GLY A 713 -3.35 13.74 -39.61
C GLY A 713 -4.09 15.01 -39.13
N THR A 714 -4.11 15.31 -37.82
CA THR A 714 -4.97 16.36 -37.25
C THR A 714 -4.41 17.79 -37.45
N THR A 715 -5.26 18.76 -37.78
CA THR A 715 -4.84 20.17 -37.84
C THR A 715 -4.77 20.78 -36.43
N PRO A 716 -3.65 21.42 -36.02
CA PRO A 716 -3.53 22.07 -34.71
C PRO A 716 -4.47 23.29 -34.62
N ALA A 717 -4.90 23.63 -33.41
CA ALA A 717 -5.52 24.94 -33.18
C ALA A 717 -4.44 26.05 -33.21
N SER A 718 -4.82 27.27 -33.54
CA SER A 718 -3.93 28.43 -33.46
C SER A 718 -4.01 29.04 -32.06
N PRO A 719 -2.93 29.00 -31.24
CA PRO A 719 -2.90 29.72 -29.98
C PRO A 719 -2.86 31.23 -30.24
N VAL A 720 -3.62 31.98 -29.43
CA VAL A 720 -3.67 33.44 -29.50
C VAL A 720 -2.92 34.00 -28.31
N TYR A 721 -1.87 34.78 -28.57
CA TYR A 721 -1.14 35.51 -27.55
C TYR A 721 -1.99 36.65 -26.95
N LEU A 722 -1.99 36.77 -25.63
CA LEU A 722 -2.74 37.77 -24.87
C LEU A 722 -1.83 38.52 -23.88
N GLU A 723 -2.25 39.71 -23.47
CA GLU A 723 -1.63 40.48 -22.39
C GLU A 723 -2.69 40.91 -21.38
N ALA A 724 -2.41 40.70 -20.10
CA ALA A 724 -3.10 41.42 -19.04
C ALA A 724 -2.17 42.48 -18.46
N ARG A 725 -2.68 43.68 -18.20
CA ARG A 725 -1.88 44.82 -17.74
C ARG A 725 -2.56 45.55 -16.61
N THR A 726 -1.78 46.11 -15.71
CA THR A 726 -2.31 47.09 -14.74
C THR A 726 -2.89 48.30 -15.45
N PRO A 727 -3.89 49.02 -14.89
CA PRO A 727 -4.44 50.24 -15.48
C PRO A 727 -3.40 51.34 -15.83
N THR A 728 -2.27 51.35 -15.13
CA THR A 728 -1.12 52.26 -15.36
C THR A 728 -0.08 51.71 -16.34
N ASN A 729 -0.28 50.51 -16.89
CA ASN A 729 0.67 49.71 -17.66
C ASN A 729 2.01 49.36 -16.96
N ALA A 730 2.11 49.57 -15.64
CA ALA A 730 3.32 49.33 -14.84
C ALA A 730 3.65 47.84 -14.62
N LYS A 731 2.66 46.95 -14.51
CA LYS A 731 2.84 45.49 -14.51
C LYS A 731 2.02 44.81 -15.61
N ARG A 732 2.41 43.58 -15.93
CA ARG A 732 1.93 42.76 -17.05
C ARG A 732 1.85 41.29 -16.62
N HIS A 733 0.94 40.54 -17.23
CA HIS A 733 0.98 39.08 -17.34
C HIS A 733 0.97 38.74 -18.83
N ASP A 734 1.79 37.77 -19.22
CA ASP A 734 1.79 37.20 -20.57
C ASP A 734 0.77 36.06 -20.59
N GLY A 735 -0.01 35.94 -21.66
CA GLY A 735 -1.07 34.94 -21.73
C GLY A 735 -1.21 34.24 -23.06
N VAL A 736 -1.93 33.12 -23.03
CA VAL A 736 -2.33 32.35 -24.19
C VAL A 736 -3.81 31.97 -24.08
N MET A 737 -4.56 32.20 -25.15
CA MET A 737 -5.84 31.54 -25.39
C MET A 737 -5.63 30.37 -26.36
N LEU A 738 -6.05 29.18 -25.93
CA LEU A 738 -6.05 27.97 -26.75
C LEU A 738 -7.43 27.32 -26.63
N ARG A 739 -8.22 27.38 -27.72
CA ARG A 739 -9.60 26.89 -27.77
C ARG A 739 -10.50 27.57 -26.71
N ASP A 740 -10.96 26.82 -25.72
CA ASP A 740 -11.77 27.26 -24.59
C ASP A 740 -10.93 27.68 -23.36
N ARG A 741 -9.60 27.54 -23.43
CA ARG A 741 -8.68 27.76 -22.30
C ARG A 741 -7.99 29.11 -22.42
N VAL A 742 -7.90 29.85 -21.32
CA VAL A 742 -7.14 31.11 -21.22
C VAL A 742 -6.20 31.00 -20.03
N VAL A 743 -4.89 31.06 -20.27
CA VAL A 743 -3.86 30.93 -19.24
C VAL A 743 -3.00 32.19 -19.21
N PHE A 744 -2.72 32.74 -18.03
CA PHE A 744 -1.85 33.90 -17.82
C PHE A 744 -0.73 33.59 -16.82
N PHE A 745 0.45 34.17 -17.07
CA PHE A 745 1.68 34.03 -16.27
C PHE A 745 2.25 35.40 -15.87
N GLY A 746 2.78 35.53 -14.66
CA GLY A 746 3.26 36.81 -14.15
C GLY A 746 4.54 37.26 -14.85
N TYR A 747 4.48 38.37 -15.60
CA TYR A 747 5.63 38.88 -16.37
C TYR A 747 6.87 39.09 -15.50
N SER A 748 6.67 39.49 -14.25
CA SER A 748 7.75 39.75 -13.30
C SER A 748 8.42 38.50 -12.74
N GLY A 749 7.82 37.31 -12.88
CA GLY A 749 8.23 36.11 -12.15
C GLY A 749 7.73 36.07 -10.70
N GLU A 750 7.34 37.21 -10.12
CA GLU A 750 6.78 37.34 -8.76
C GLU A 750 5.25 37.31 -8.74
N ARG A 751 4.69 37.01 -7.55
CA ARG A 751 3.25 37.09 -7.30
C ARG A 751 2.75 38.53 -7.47
N ASN A 752 1.78 38.73 -8.35
CA ASN A 752 1.13 40.00 -8.57
C ASN A 752 0.15 40.33 -7.43
N THR A 753 0.14 41.60 -7.04
CA THR A 753 -0.72 42.18 -6.01
C THR A 753 -1.66 43.26 -6.55
N ASP A 754 -1.47 43.70 -7.80
CA ASP A 754 -2.17 44.84 -8.39
C ASP A 754 -3.34 44.41 -9.28
N THR A 755 -4.31 45.31 -9.51
CA THR A 755 -5.40 45.08 -10.46
C THR A 755 -4.86 44.81 -11.86
N LEU A 756 -5.32 43.73 -12.50
CA LEU A 756 -5.07 43.43 -13.91
C LEU A 756 -6.31 43.76 -14.76
N LYS A 757 -6.07 44.18 -16.00
CA LYS A 757 -7.08 44.32 -17.05
C LYS A 757 -6.64 43.58 -18.31
N PHE A 758 -7.56 42.87 -18.96
CA PHE A 758 -7.36 42.24 -20.26
C PHE A 758 -8.69 42.17 -21.01
N ASN A 759 -8.61 41.92 -22.31
CA ASN A 759 -9.78 41.72 -23.17
C ASN A 759 -9.61 40.40 -23.95
N VAL A 760 -10.65 39.58 -23.98
CA VAL A 760 -10.70 38.36 -24.81
C VAL A 760 -11.79 38.54 -25.85
N THR A 761 -11.38 38.77 -27.10
CA THR A 761 -12.27 39.17 -28.22
C THR A 761 -12.68 38.02 -29.13
N ASN A 762 -12.16 36.81 -28.92
CA ASN A 762 -12.27 35.71 -29.88
C ASN A 762 -13.59 34.91 -29.71
N THR A 763 -14.32 34.72 -30.81
CA THR A 763 -15.68 34.14 -30.84
C THR A 763 -15.67 32.60 -30.86
N GLY A 764 -14.98 32.01 -29.88
CA GLY A 764 -15.00 30.58 -29.63
C GLY A 764 -16.26 30.15 -28.85
N PRO A 765 -16.15 29.26 -27.86
CA PRO A 765 -17.28 28.94 -26.98
C PRO A 765 -17.61 30.11 -26.05
N ASN A 766 -18.91 30.26 -25.72
CA ASN A 766 -19.40 31.27 -24.77
C ASN A 766 -18.97 31.05 -23.32
N ASN A 767 -18.24 29.97 -23.03
CA ASN A 767 -17.75 29.62 -21.70
C ASN A 767 -16.26 29.28 -21.79
N LEU A 768 -15.42 30.28 -21.56
CA LEU A 768 -13.97 30.15 -21.47
C LEU A 768 -13.57 29.82 -20.03
N LYS A 769 -12.50 29.04 -19.90
CA LYS A 769 -11.95 28.60 -18.61
C LYS A 769 -10.61 29.28 -18.38
N PHE A 770 -10.57 30.15 -17.38
CA PHE A 770 -9.44 31.02 -17.07
C PHE A 770 -8.59 30.41 -15.95
N LEU A 771 -7.27 30.41 -16.15
CA LEU A 771 -6.26 30.16 -15.13
C LEU A 771 -5.30 31.35 -15.12
N ILE A 772 -5.34 32.17 -14.08
CA ILE A 772 -4.42 33.29 -13.92
C ILE A 772 -3.43 32.91 -12.82
N THR A 773 -2.22 32.55 -13.22
CA THR A 773 -1.13 32.18 -12.30
C THR A 773 -0.37 33.42 -11.83
N ASP A 774 0.52 33.23 -10.85
CA ASP A 774 1.30 34.29 -10.21
C ASP A 774 0.44 35.38 -9.57
N MET A 775 -0.57 34.96 -8.81
CA MET A 775 -1.47 35.82 -8.05
C MET A 775 -1.13 35.71 -6.56
N ALA A 776 -0.97 36.84 -5.87
CA ALA A 776 -0.77 36.84 -4.43
C ALA A 776 -1.97 36.20 -3.70
N ALA A 777 -1.69 35.56 -2.56
CA ALA A 777 -2.71 34.93 -1.73
C ALA A 777 -3.77 35.95 -1.26
N GLY A 778 -5.02 35.52 -1.21
CA GLY A 778 -6.18 36.34 -0.84
C GLY A 778 -7.32 36.25 -1.84
N PHE A 779 -8.32 37.12 -1.66
CA PHE A 779 -9.48 37.20 -2.54
C PHE A 779 -9.26 38.20 -3.69
N TRP A 780 -9.68 37.79 -4.88
CA TRP A 780 -9.61 38.57 -6.10
C TRP A 780 -11.02 38.76 -6.65
N GLN A 781 -11.40 40.01 -6.92
CA GLN A 781 -12.66 40.33 -7.57
C GLN A 781 -12.50 40.24 -9.08
N VAL A 782 -13.24 39.32 -9.70
CA VAL A 782 -13.40 39.19 -11.15
C VAL A 782 -14.58 40.04 -11.58
N LYS A 783 -14.38 40.99 -12.50
CA LYS A 783 -15.45 41.79 -13.10
C LYS A 783 -15.32 41.77 -14.62
N ARG A 784 -16.41 41.46 -15.32
CA ARG A 784 -16.50 41.42 -16.80
C ARG A 784 -17.43 42.52 -17.29
N ASP A 785 -17.12 43.22 -18.39
CA ASP A 785 -18.02 44.11 -19.16
C ASP A 785 -18.90 45.10 -18.35
N GLY A 786 -18.48 45.49 -17.14
CA GLY A 786 -19.26 46.34 -16.23
C GLY A 786 -20.28 45.62 -15.34
N GLU A 787 -20.47 44.30 -15.49
CA GLU A 787 -21.35 43.42 -14.71
C GLU A 787 -21.02 43.39 -13.21
N ALA A 788 -21.89 42.78 -12.39
CA ALA A 788 -21.59 42.55 -10.99
C ALA A 788 -20.37 41.61 -10.85
N GLY A 789 -19.36 42.02 -10.08
CA GLY A 789 -18.16 41.22 -9.88
C GLY A 789 -18.35 40.12 -8.82
N PHE A 790 -17.66 39.00 -9.01
CA PHE A 790 -17.63 37.87 -8.06
C PHE A 790 -16.21 37.69 -7.49
N LEU A 791 -16.09 36.96 -6.38
CA LEU A 791 -14.81 36.69 -5.73
C LEU A 791 -14.30 35.29 -6.06
N VAL A 792 -12.99 35.20 -6.31
CA VAL A 792 -12.23 33.94 -6.38
C VAL A 792 -11.05 34.02 -5.40
N ARG A 793 -10.53 32.88 -4.95
CA ARG A 793 -9.42 32.82 -3.96
C ARG A 793 -8.14 32.33 -4.62
N SER A 794 -7.03 32.98 -4.28
CA SER A 794 -5.67 32.44 -4.47
C SER A 794 -5.12 32.03 -3.10
N THR A 795 -4.49 30.85 -3.01
CA THR A 795 -3.80 30.38 -1.79
C THR A 795 -2.31 30.73 -1.84
N LYS A 796 -1.59 30.62 -0.71
CA LYS A 796 -0.14 30.86 -0.66
C LYS A 796 0.66 29.89 -1.54
N GLU A 797 0.31 28.62 -1.45
CA GLU A 797 0.93 27.49 -2.16
C GLU A 797 0.46 27.41 -3.63
N GLY A 798 -0.84 27.63 -3.85
CA GLY A 798 -1.44 27.63 -5.18
C GLY A 798 -1.03 28.85 -5.99
N GLY A 799 -1.22 30.05 -5.46
CA GLY A 799 -0.83 31.30 -6.11
C GLY A 799 -1.39 31.51 -7.52
N PHE A 800 -2.55 30.91 -7.81
CA PHE A 800 -3.34 31.09 -9.02
C PHE A 800 -4.79 31.40 -8.64
N ILE A 801 -5.57 31.88 -9.60
CA ILE A 801 -7.03 31.88 -9.53
C ILE A 801 -7.60 31.19 -10.76
N GLU A 802 -8.70 30.47 -10.59
CA GLU A 802 -9.48 29.90 -11.69
C GLU A 802 -10.92 30.42 -11.70
N PHE A 803 -11.52 30.54 -12.88
CA PHE A 803 -12.94 30.84 -13.07
C PHE A 803 -13.40 30.51 -14.50
N GLU A 804 -14.71 30.44 -14.71
CA GLU A 804 -15.31 30.37 -16.05
C GLU A 804 -15.98 31.70 -16.42
N GLY A 805 -16.06 32.02 -17.72
CA GLY A 805 -16.75 33.21 -18.19
C GLY A 805 -16.73 33.40 -19.71
N ALA A 806 -17.62 34.24 -20.22
CA ALA A 806 -17.70 34.55 -21.65
C ALA A 806 -16.54 35.45 -22.13
N PRO A 807 -16.27 35.54 -23.45
CA PRO A 807 -15.46 36.62 -24.02
C PRO A 807 -15.91 38.01 -23.54
N GLY A 808 -14.98 38.97 -23.43
CA GLY A 808 -15.25 40.32 -22.87
C GLY A 808 -14.01 41.01 -22.28
N GLU A 809 -14.18 42.25 -21.79
CA GLU A 809 -13.17 42.97 -21.00
C GLU A 809 -13.27 42.57 -19.53
N TYR A 810 -12.17 42.04 -19.00
CA TYR A 810 -12.03 41.64 -17.60
C TYR A 810 -11.19 42.65 -16.83
N THR A 811 -11.63 42.96 -15.61
CA THR A 811 -10.85 43.62 -14.56
C THR A 811 -10.77 42.68 -13.36
N ILE A 812 -9.55 42.29 -12.99
CA ILE A 812 -9.24 41.38 -11.89
C ILE A 812 -8.56 42.22 -10.80
N THR A 813 -9.28 42.56 -9.74
CA THR A 813 -8.79 43.45 -8.67
C THR A 813 -8.43 42.63 -7.44
N ASN A 814 -7.24 42.86 -6.87
CA ASN A 814 -6.90 42.32 -5.57
C ASN A 814 -7.84 42.96 -4.53
N TYR A 815 -8.78 42.18 -4.00
CA TYR A 815 -9.64 42.63 -2.92
C TYR A 815 -8.84 42.68 -1.60
N GLY A 816 -7.73 41.94 -1.56
CA GLY A 816 -6.72 41.95 -0.53
C GLY A 816 -7.19 41.33 0.78
N LEU A 817 -6.30 41.44 1.76
CA LEU A 817 -6.58 41.20 3.18
C LEU A 817 -6.42 42.52 3.95
N ALA A 818 -6.51 43.67 3.28
CA ALA A 818 -5.95 44.92 3.80
C ALA A 818 -6.61 45.41 5.10
N SER A 819 -7.91 45.13 5.29
CA SER A 819 -8.65 45.42 6.52
C SER A 819 -8.50 44.36 7.62
N ASP A 820 -7.79 43.26 7.36
CA ASP A 820 -7.76 42.07 8.21
C ASP A 820 -6.79 42.23 9.39
N ASN A 821 -7.28 42.62 10.57
CA ASN A 821 -6.44 42.90 11.73
C ASN A 821 -6.88 42.15 13.00
N ALA A 822 -7.83 41.22 12.89
CA ALA A 822 -8.19 40.32 13.97
C ALA A 822 -7.68 38.92 13.61
N ALA A 823 -7.22 38.17 14.60
CA ALA A 823 -7.03 36.73 14.40
C ALA A 823 -8.39 36.03 14.37
N PRO A 824 -8.51 34.85 13.73
CA PRO A 824 -9.75 34.10 13.74
C PRO A 824 -10.26 33.78 15.14
N THR A 825 -11.56 33.55 15.24
CA THR A 825 -12.11 32.83 16.38
C THR A 825 -11.53 31.41 16.44
N PRO A 826 -11.26 30.86 17.65
CA PRO A 826 -10.86 29.46 17.80
C PRO A 826 -11.87 28.50 17.15
N PRO A 827 -11.42 27.36 16.60
CA PRO A 827 -12.34 26.36 16.05
C PRO A 827 -13.37 25.92 17.09
N GLY A 828 -14.65 26.12 16.76
CA GLY A 828 -15.76 25.80 17.66
C GLY A 828 -16.07 24.30 17.66
N GLU A 829 -16.60 23.78 18.75
CA GLU A 829 -17.19 22.42 18.81
C GLU A 829 -16.30 21.31 18.22
N VAL A 830 -14.98 21.41 18.41
CA VAL A 830 -14.03 20.34 18.02
C VAL A 830 -14.45 19.07 18.73
N ARG A 831 -14.85 18.09 17.92
CA ARG A 831 -15.40 16.82 18.37
C ARG A 831 -14.79 15.67 17.58
N VAL A 832 -14.80 14.52 18.21
CA VAL A 832 -14.58 13.25 17.53
C VAL A 832 -15.86 12.90 16.77
N LYS A 833 -15.78 12.92 15.44
CA LYS A 833 -16.89 12.54 14.54
C LYS A 833 -17.01 11.02 14.42
N SER A 834 -15.87 10.35 14.32
CA SER A 834 -15.79 8.88 14.30
C SER A 834 -14.46 8.40 14.86
N VAL A 835 -14.47 7.17 15.35
CA VAL A 835 -13.31 6.45 15.85
C VAL A 835 -13.27 5.09 15.16
N THR A 836 -12.09 4.71 14.65
CA THR A 836 -11.73 3.31 14.35
C THR A 836 -10.67 2.87 15.36
N GLY A 837 -10.21 1.62 15.32
CA GLY A 837 -9.09 1.23 16.20
C GLY A 837 -7.77 1.91 15.87
N ASP A 838 -7.59 2.40 14.63
CA ASP A 838 -6.35 2.97 14.11
C ASP A 838 -6.44 4.47 13.72
N SER A 839 -7.63 5.07 13.79
CA SER A 839 -7.86 6.45 13.35
C SER A 839 -8.96 7.18 14.11
N VAL A 840 -8.85 8.50 14.13
CA VAL A 840 -9.83 9.42 14.71
C VAL A 840 -10.18 10.46 13.66
N THR A 841 -11.45 10.52 13.26
CA THR A 841 -11.94 11.63 12.44
C THR A 841 -12.39 12.74 13.36
N LEU A 842 -11.66 13.86 13.32
CA LEU A 842 -12.04 15.11 13.95
C LEU A 842 -12.96 15.90 13.02
N GLU A 843 -13.93 16.57 13.60
CA GLU A 843 -14.77 17.55 12.92
C GLU A 843 -14.97 18.74 13.86
N TRP A 844 -15.05 19.93 13.29
CA TRP A 844 -15.23 21.15 14.06
C TRP A 844 -16.14 22.13 13.33
N SER A 845 -16.73 23.02 14.08
CA SER A 845 -17.52 24.13 13.55
C SER A 845 -16.55 25.22 13.06
N LYS A 846 -16.82 25.71 11.84
CA LYS A 846 -15.93 26.63 11.11
C LYS A 846 -15.59 27.86 11.95
N SER A 847 -14.32 28.20 12.04
CA SER A 847 -13.90 29.49 12.60
C SER A 847 -14.45 30.64 11.78
N ALA A 848 -15.00 31.64 12.48
CA ALA A 848 -15.29 32.94 11.91
C ALA A 848 -14.03 33.82 11.95
N ASP A 849 -13.84 34.56 10.86
CA ASP A 849 -12.87 35.62 10.71
C ASP A 849 -13.48 36.75 9.85
N ASN A 850 -12.97 37.98 9.94
CA ASN A 850 -13.52 39.12 9.20
C ASN A 850 -13.14 39.19 7.72
N VAL A 851 -12.15 38.42 7.25
CA VAL A 851 -11.85 38.24 5.81
C VAL A 851 -11.87 36.76 5.40
N GLY A 852 -11.25 35.86 6.17
CA GLY A 852 -11.37 34.43 5.97
C GLY A 852 -10.27 33.58 6.60
N ILE A 853 -10.61 32.29 6.79
CA ILE A 853 -9.68 31.26 7.24
C ILE A 853 -8.85 30.77 6.05
N ASP A 854 -7.52 30.70 6.21
CA ASP A 854 -6.66 30.09 5.21
C ASP A 854 -6.70 28.56 5.29
N HIS A 855 -6.36 28.05 6.48
CA HIS A 855 -6.38 26.64 6.85
C HIS A 855 -6.55 26.50 8.37
N TYR A 856 -6.72 25.26 8.82
CA TYR A 856 -6.63 24.86 10.22
C TYR A 856 -5.35 24.06 10.42
N GLU A 857 -4.74 24.14 11.60
CA GLU A 857 -3.61 23.30 11.99
C GLU A 857 -4.07 22.36 13.13
N VAL A 858 -4.00 21.06 12.88
CA VAL A 858 -4.46 19.99 13.79
C VAL A 858 -3.27 19.42 14.54
N PHE A 859 -3.40 19.33 15.87
CA PHE A 859 -2.35 18.82 16.75
C PHE A 859 -2.80 17.53 17.44
N ARG A 860 -1.88 16.57 17.52
CA ARG A 860 -1.97 15.35 18.34
C ARG A 860 -0.86 15.42 19.39
N ASP A 861 -1.24 15.39 20.67
CA ASP A 861 -0.32 15.42 21.83
C ASP A 861 0.71 16.57 21.80
N GLY A 862 0.29 17.72 21.24
CA GLY A 862 1.13 18.92 21.11
C GLY A 862 2.02 18.97 19.87
N VAL A 863 2.01 17.93 19.02
CA VAL A 863 2.70 17.90 17.71
C VAL A 863 1.70 18.17 16.59
N SER A 864 2.05 19.02 15.63
CA SER A 864 1.23 19.26 14.44
C SER A 864 1.21 18.02 13.54
N VAL A 865 0.03 17.57 13.13
CA VAL A 865 -0.17 16.36 12.31
C VAL A 865 -0.82 16.64 10.96
N GLY A 866 -1.20 17.89 10.66
CA GLY A 866 -1.65 18.30 9.34
C GLY A 866 -2.37 19.65 9.31
N THR A 867 -2.47 20.22 8.10
CA THR A 867 -2.99 21.57 7.84
C THR A 867 -4.21 21.61 6.90
N PRO A 868 -5.35 21.00 7.27
CA PRO A 868 -6.54 20.94 6.41
C PRO A 868 -7.16 22.33 6.17
N THR A 869 -7.62 22.57 4.94
CA THR A 869 -8.41 23.77 4.58
C THR A 869 -9.90 23.63 4.92
N GLY A 870 -10.40 22.39 4.98
CA GLY A 870 -11.75 22.04 5.44
C GLY A 870 -11.89 21.97 6.97
N THR A 871 -13.11 21.71 7.44
CA THR A 871 -13.45 21.65 8.88
C THR A 871 -13.52 20.23 9.45
N SER A 872 -12.82 19.30 8.81
CA SER A 872 -12.70 17.91 9.24
C SER A 872 -11.35 17.35 8.81
N MET A 873 -10.80 16.45 9.60
CA MET A 873 -9.58 15.72 9.28
C MET A 873 -9.61 14.34 9.95
N GLN A 874 -9.23 13.31 9.19
CA GLN A 874 -8.91 12.00 9.75
C GLN A 874 -7.43 11.96 10.14
N VAL A 875 -7.15 11.65 11.40
CA VAL A 875 -5.80 11.35 11.88
C VAL A 875 -5.67 9.83 11.97
N THR A 876 -4.78 9.25 11.19
CA THR A 876 -4.55 7.80 11.07
C THR A 876 -3.23 7.39 11.74
N GLY A 877 -2.94 6.08 11.79
CA GLY A 877 -1.70 5.57 12.41
C GLY A 877 -1.70 5.75 13.94
N LEU A 878 -2.87 5.61 14.55
CA LEU A 878 -3.05 5.64 16.00
C LEU A 878 -3.08 4.20 16.53
N SER A 879 -2.70 4.00 17.79
CA SER A 879 -2.74 2.68 18.44
C SER A 879 -4.07 2.47 19.16
N PRO A 880 -4.73 1.30 19.00
CA PRO A 880 -5.91 0.95 19.79
C PRO A 880 -5.65 1.04 21.30
N GLY A 881 -6.62 1.59 22.04
CA GLY A 881 -6.56 1.69 23.50
C GLY A 881 -5.69 2.83 24.07
N VAL A 882 -4.93 3.54 23.23
CA VAL A 882 -4.13 4.71 23.65
C VAL A 882 -4.98 5.97 23.60
N GLU A 883 -5.09 6.72 24.69
CA GLU A 883 -5.79 8.02 24.68
C GLU A 883 -4.90 9.09 24.05
N TYR A 884 -5.33 9.67 22.93
CA TYR A 884 -4.68 10.80 22.27
C TYR A 884 -5.43 12.11 22.57
N THR A 885 -4.69 13.20 22.74
CA THR A 885 -5.26 14.54 22.94
C THR A 885 -5.15 15.36 21.67
N PHE A 886 -6.28 15.84 21.17
CA PHE A 886 -6.37 16.63 19.95
C PHE A 886 -6.79 18.07 20.21
N LYS A 887 -6.20 19.01 19.48
CA LYS A 887 -6.67 20.40 19.41
C LYS A 887 -6.42 20.98 18.03
N VAL A 888 -7.24 21.95 17.66
CA VAL A 888 -7.20 22.60 16.35
C VAL A 888 -7.10 24.10 16.57
N LYS A 889 -6.29 24.79 15.78
CA LYS A 889 -6.37 26.25 15.65
C LYS A 889 -6.65 26.60 14.19
N ALA A 890 -7.42 27.64 13.96
CA ALA A 890 -7.54 28.28 12.66
C ALA A 890 -6.43 29.31 12.45
N ILE A 891 -5.95 29.40 11.22
CA ILE A 891 -4.99 30.39 10.73
C ILE A 891 -5.72 31.25 9.69
N ASP A 892 -5.72 32.57 9.82
CA ASP A 892 -6.26 33.45 8.78
C ASP A 892 -5.35 33.55 7.56
N LEU A 893 -5.82 34.27 6.55
CA LEU A 893 -5.10 34.54 5.32
C LEU A 893 -3.85 35.45 5.51
N LYS A 894 -3.69 36.11 6.66
CA LYS A 894 -2.48 36.86 7.08
C LYS A 894 -1.50 36.04 7.93
N ASN A 895 -1.82 34.79 8.27
CA ASN A 895 -1.12 33.95 9.24
C ASN A 895 -1.24 34.41 10.71
N LEU A 896 -2.25 35.19 11.09
CA LEU A 896 -2.60 35.31 12.50
C LEU A 896 -3.28 34.01 12.94
N ALA A 897 -2.77 33.43 14.03
CA ALA A 897 -3.34 32.25 14.63
C ALA A 897 -4.44 32.64 15.62
N SER A 898 -5.59 31.98 15.52
CA SER A 898 -6.51 31.87 16.65
C SER A 898 -5.85 31.19 17.85
N ASN A 899 -6.43 31.36 19.04
CA ASN A 899 -6.14 30.43 20.14
C ASN A 899 -6.58 29.01 19.73
N PHE A 900 -5.96 28.01 20.34
CA PHE A 900 -6.44 26.63 20.21
C PHE A 900 -7.91 26.51 20.63
N SER A 901 -8.60 25.56 20.00
CA SER A 901 -9.87 25.02 20.46
C SER A 901 -9.77 24.47 21.88
N ALA A 902 -10.93 24.12 22.45
CA ALA A 902 -10.94 23.13 23.52
C ALA A 902 -10.22 21.84 23.07
N GLU A 903 -9.50 21.20 23.97
CA GLU A 903 -8.90 19.89 23.72
C GLU A 903 -10.00 18.83 23.70
N VAL A 904 -10.00 17.98 22.67
CA VAL A 904 -10.83 16.77 22.64
C VAL A 904 -9.93 15.56 22.79
N LYS A 905 -10.29 14.67 23.70
CA LYS A 905 -9.61 13.39 23.88
C LYS A 905 -10.32 12.33 23.06
N ALA A 906 -9.53 11.49 22.40
CA ALA A 906 -10.05 10.31 21.72
C ALA A 906 -9.12 9.14 21.99
N THR A 907 -9.69 8.07 22.54
CA THR A 907 -9.06 6.75 22.50
C THR A 907 -9.58 6.05 21.25
N PRO A 908 -8.74 5.64 20.30
CA PRO A 908 -9.09 4.65 19.29
C PRO A 908 -9.56 3.39 20.00
N VAL A 909 -10.87 3.15 20.02
CA VAL A 909 -11.44 1.94 20.62
C VAL A 909 -11.92 1.05 19.49
N ASP A 910 -11.24 -0.07 19.33
CA ASP A 910 -11.79 -1.19 18.59
C ASP A 910 -12.79 -1.93 19.49
N THR A 911 -14.06 -1.91 19.10
CA THR A 911 -15.18 -2.53 19.86
C THR A 911 -15.88 -3.64 19.07
N VAL A 912 -15.50 -3.81 17.82
CA VAL A 912 -15.99 -4.89 16.98
C VAL A 912 -15.29 -6.16 17.42
N ARG A 913 -15.99 -7.28 17.33
CA ARG A 913 -15.39 -8.59 17.62
C ARG A 913 -14.93 -9.20 16.30
N PRO A 914 -13.77 -9.84 16.29
CA PRO A 914 -13.38 -10.74 15.21
C PRO A 914 -14.50 -11.70 14.87
N THR A 915 -14.65 -11.99 13.57
CA THR A 915 -15.61 -13.01 13.13
C THR A 915 -15.29 -14.36 13.76
N VAL A 916 -16.30 -15.23 13.89
CA VAL A 916 -16.09 -16.57 14.48
C VAL A 916 -15.17 -17.38 13.56
N PRO A 917 -14.12 -18.04 14.09
CA PRO A 917 -13.25 -18.90 13.30
C PRO A 917 -14.05 -19.87 12.43
N GLY A 918 -13.89 -19.77 11.10
CA GLY A 918 -14.61 -20.62 10.16
C GLY A 918 -14.08 -22.06 10.20
N ASN A 919 -14.90 -23.04 9.82
CA ASN A 919 -14.51 -24.44 9.58
C ASN A 919 -13.46 -25.04 10.56
N VAL A 920 -13.58 -24.75 11.86
CA VAL A 920 -12.72 -25.35 12.89
C VAL A 920 -12.88 -26.87 12.84
N ARG A 921 -11.77 -27.55 12.57
CA ARG A 921 -11.66 -28.99 12.33
C ARG A 921 -10.43 -29.53 13.03
N ALA A 922 -10.51 -30.77 13.52
CA ALA A 922 -9.42 -31.43 14.22
C ALA A 922 -9.15 -32.81 13.60
N ASN A 923 -7.91 -33.03 13.16
CA ASN A 923 -7.46 -34.28 12.57
C ASN A 923 -6.58 -35.02 13.58
N ALA A 924 -6.95 -36.24 13.96
CA ALA A 924 -6.13 -37.08 14.84
C ALA A 924 -4.99 -37.76 14.05
N GLY A 925 -3.75 -37.32 14.29
CA GLY A 925 -2.54 -37.79 13.63
C GLY A 925 -1.78 -38.88 14.40
N GLY A 926 -2.50 -39.85 14.99
CA GLY A 926 -1.94 -41.01 15.72
C GLY A 926 -1.25 -40.72 17.06
N LYS A 927 -0.48 -39.64 17.18
CA LYS A 927 0.16 -39.16 18.42
C LYS A 927 0.08 -37.63 18.62
N PHE A 928 -0.67 -36.92 17.78
CA PHE A 928 -0.93 -35.48 17.88
C PHE A 928 -2.33 -35.18 17.35
N VAL A 929 -2.88 -34.01 17.66
CA VAL A 929 -4.08 -33.48 17.01
C VAL A 929 -3.71 -32.23 16.21
N GLU A 930 -3.99 -32.22 14.92
CA GLU A 930 -3.88 -31.03 14.08
C GLU A 930 -5.23 -30.29 14.09
N LEU A 931 -5.25 -29.08 14.65
CA LEU A 931 -6.36 -28.14 14.57
C LEU A 931 -6.16 -27.23 13.37
N LYS A 932 -7.21 -27.04 12.56
CA LYS A 932 -7.27 -26.06 11.47
C LYS A 932 -8.57 -25.30 11.54
N TRP A 933 -8.54 -24.03 11.15
CA TRP A 933 -9.72 -23.20 10.98
C TRP A 933 -9.47 -22.21 9.86
N ASP A 934 -10.53 -21.52 9.45
CA ASP A 934 -10.45 -20.46 8.47
C ASP A 934 -10.30 -19.13 9.21
N ALA A 935 -9.57 -18.19 8.61
CA ALA A 935 -9.22 -16.94 9.25
C ALA A 935 -10.46 -16.17 9.69
N SER A 936 -10.47 -15.78 10.95
CA SER A 936 -11.31 -14.68 11.41
C SER A 936 -10.82 -13.39 10.78
N THR A 937 -11.79 -12.54 10.42
CA THR A 937 -11.60 -11.18 9.94
C THR A 937 -12.06 -10.19 11.00
N ASP A 938 -11.48 -9.01 10.96
CA ASP A 938 -11.76 -7.91 11.86
C ASP A 938 -11.44 -6.57 11.15
N ASN A 939 -12.01 -5.46 11.61
CA ASN A 939 -11.84 -4.11 11.05
C ASN A 939 -10.50 -3.44 11.44
N VAL A 940 -9.82 -3.93 12.46
CA VAL A 940 -8.53 -3.40 12.95
C VAL A 940 -7.46 -4.48 12.91
N GLY A 941 -7.83 -5.72 13.22
CA GLY A 941 -7.01 -6.89 12.93
C GLY A 941 -7.04 -7.96 14.02
N VAL A 942 -7.15 -9.22 13.60
CA VAL A 942 -7.05 -10.37 14.50
C VAL A 942 -5.59 -10.58 14.90
N THR A 943 -5.28 -10.46 16.18
CA THR A 943 -3.93 -10.65 16.73
C THR A 943 -3.63 -12.08 17.12
N GLY A 944 -4.66 -12.91 17.30
CA GLY A 944 -4.51 -14.35 17.45
C GLY A 944 -5.78 -15.09 17.86
N TYR A 945 -5.61 -16.34 18.27
CA TYR A 945 -6.67 -17.27 18.65
C TYR A 945 -6.34 -17.95 19.98
N ASP A 946 -7.27 -17.93 20.92
CA ASP A 946 -7.20 -18.73 22.13
C ASP A 946 -7.79 -20.13 21.87
N ILE A 947 -7.03 -21.16 22.18
CA ILE A 947 -7.41 -22.58 22.01
C ILE A 947 -7.60 -23.24 23.37
N TYR A 948 -8.75 -23.87 23.54
CA TYR A 948 -9.15 -24.58 24.76
C TYR A 948 -9.26 -26.08 24.49
N GLU A 949 -8.82 -26.91 25.43
CA GLU A 949 -9.16 -28.34 25.51
C GLU A 949 -10.25 -28.49 26.58
N GLY A 950 -11.44 -28.93 26.16
CA GLY A 950 -12.65 -28.78 26.98
C GLY A 950 -12.90 -27.31 27.30
N ASN A 951 -12.81 -26.95 28.58
CA ASN A 951 -12.92 -25.57 29.09
C ASN A 951 -11.56 -24.98 29.52
N THR A 952 -10.46 -25.74 29.46
CA THR A 952 -9.13 -25.31 29.88
C THR A 952 -8.44 -24.59 28.73
N LEU A 953 -8.05 -23.33 28.92
CA LEU A 953 -7.21 -22.60 27.96
C LEU A 953 -5.84 -23.27 27.89
N VAL A 954 -5.54 -23.96 26.79
CA VAL A 954 -4.30 -24.70 26.60
C VAL A 954 -3.27 -23.92 25.79
N PHE A 955 -3.72 -23.08 24.84
CA PHE A 955 -2.84 -22.22 24.05
C PHE A 955 -3.46 -20.83 23.87
N PRO A 956 -3.02 -19.81 24.64
CA PRO A 956 -3.45 -18.43 24.43
C PRO A 956 -2.73 -17.77 23.25
N GLY A 957 -3.43 -16.92 22.49
CA GLY A 957 -2.80 -16.00 21.53
C GLY A 957 -2.09 -16.63 20.33
N VAL A 958 -2.55 -17.77 19.82
CA VAL A 958 -2.00 -18.42 18.62
C VAL A 958 -2.22 -17.52 17.41
N THR A 959 -1.17 -17.08 16.71
CA THR A 959 -1.31 -16.08 15.62
C THR A 959 -1.72 -16.66 14.25
N GLY A 960 -1.51 -17.97 14.03
CA GLY A 960 -1.88 -18.67 12.80
C GLY A 960 -3.27 -19.31 12.84
N THR A 961 -3.78 -19.76 11.69
CA THR A 961 -5.10 -20.44 11.58
C THR A 961 -5.05 -21.97 11.69
N SER A 962 -3.91 -22.50 12.16
CA SER A 962 -3.76 -23.90 12.51
C SER A 962 -2.77 -24.08 13.65
N TRP A 963 -2.99 -25.13 14.44
CA TRP A 963 -2.17 -25.47 15.59
C TRP A 963 -2.03 -26.98 15.76
N ILE A 964 -0.85 -27.46 16.13
CA ILE A 964 -0.62 -28.87 16.41
C ILE A 964 -0.51 -29.06 17.92
N VAL A 965 -1.45 -29.83 18.47
CA VAL A 965 -1.46 -30.22 19.88
C VAL A 965 -0.61 -31.48 20.04
N TYR A 966 0.58 -31.30 20.60
CA TYR A 966 1.48 -32.39 20.98
C TYR A 966 1.21 -32.88 22.41
N PRO A 967 1.43 -34.17 22.69
CA PRO A 967 1.42 -34.70 24.05
C PRO A 967 2.60 -34.11 24.83
N THR A 968 2.32 -33.34 25.88
CA THR A 968 3.30 -33.08 26.92
C THR A 968 3.52 -34.37 27.74
N SER A 969 4.63 -34.47 28.48
CA SER A 969 5.10 -35.70 29.14
C SER A 969 4.18 -36.29 30.23
N LEU A 970 2.97 -35.75 30.41
CA LEU A 970 1.95 -36.22 31.34
C LEU A 970 0.64 -36.68 30.66
N LEU A 971 0.50 -36.53 29.33
CA LEU A 971 -0.70 -36.92 28.57
C LEU A 971 -0.31 -37.59 27.25
N ALA A 972 -0.33 -38.92 27.20
CA ALA A 972 -0.40 -39.61 25.91
C ALA A 972 -1.77 -39.33 25.28
N ILE A 973 -1.80 -39.01 23.98
CA ILE A 973 -3.07 -38.93 23.24
C ILE A 973 -3.57 -40.36 23.04
N ASP A 974 -4.62 -40.69 23.77
CA ASP A 974 -5.29 -41.98 23.72
C ASP A 974 -6.18 -42.02 22.45
N PRO A 975 -5.95 -42.96 21.51
CA PRO A 975 -6.73 -43.03 20.28
C PRO A 975 -8.21 -43.36 20.49
N ASP A 976 -8.58 -43.95 21.64
CA ASP A 976 -9.96 -44.28 21.99
C ASP A 976 -10.67 -43.12 22.74
N ARG A 977 -9.94 -42.06 23.12
CA ARG A 977 -10.47 -40.87 23.80
C ARG A 977 -10.87 -39.78 22.81
N LEU A 978 -12.06 -39.20 23.02
CA LEU A 978 -12.54 -38.03 22.30
C LEU A 978 -12.05 -36.74 22.99
N TYR A 979 -11.32 -35.91 22.26
CA TYR A 979 -10.81 -34.61 22.69
C TYR A 979 -11.68 -33.50 22.10
N ARG A 980 -12.13 -32.57 22.94
CA ARG A 980 -12.90 -31.38 22.53
C ARG A 980 -11.96 -30.18 22.43
N PHE A 981 -11.84 -29.56 21.26
CA PHE A 981 -11.06 -28.35 21.08
C PHE A 981 -11.95 -27.17 20.70
N THR A 982 -11.74 -26.02 21.33
CA THR A 982 -12.48 -24.79 21.07
C THR A 982 -11.52 -23.67 20.70
N VAL A 983 -11.81 -22.95 19.62
CA VAL A 983 -11.01 -21.83 19.11
C VAL A 983 -11.83 -20.53 19.22
N VAL A 984 -11.19 -19.48 19.72
CA VAL A 984 -11.76 -18.14 19.91
C VAL A 984 -10.79 -17.12 19.33
N ALA A 985 -11.20 -16.33 18.34
CA ALA A 985 -10.37 -15.26 17.79
C ALA A 985 -10.33 -14.04 18.71
N LYS A 986 -9.23 -13.30 18.66
CA LYS A 986 -8.94 -12.12 19.48
C LYS A 986 -8.25 -11.03 18.66
N ASP A 987 -8.66 -9.78 18.82
CA ASP A 987 -8.01 -8.59 18.24
C ASP A 987 -6.98 -7.93 19.19
N ALA A 988 -6.50 -6.74 18.84
CA ALA A 988 -5.56 -5.96 19.63
C ALA A 988 -6.18 -5.30 20.88
N ALA A 989 -7.45 -4.87 20.81
CA ALA A 989 -8.19 -4.33 21.96
C ALA A 989 -8.63 -5.41 22.96
N GLY A 990 -8.56 -6.67 22.56
CA GLY A 990 -8.93 -7.84 23.35
C GLY A 990 -10.39 -8.25 23.23
N ASN A 991 -11.13 -7.76 22.23
CA ASN A 991 -12.45 -8.33 21.96
C ASN A 991 -12.27 -9.78 21.47
N ARG A 992 -13.28 -10.60 21.75
CA ARG A 992 -13.27 -12.04 21.50
C ARG A 992 -14.44 -12.42 20.62
N SER A 993 -14.17 -13.20 19.57
CA SER A 993 -15.22 -13.81 18.77
C SER A 993 -16.09 -14.74 19.64
N SER A 994 -17.24 -15.16 19.12
CA SER A 994 -17.90 -16.33 19.70
C SER A 994 -17.02 -17.58 19.48
N ALA A 995 -17.10 -18.51 20.41
CA ALA A 995 -16.33 -19.74 20.39
C ALA A 995 -16.80 -20.71 19.28
N ARG A 996 -15.85 -21.37 18.60
CA ARG A 996 -16.14 -22.46 17.67
C ARG A 996 -15.42 -23.73 18.10
N THR A 997 -16.16 -24.83 18.23
CA THR A 997 -15.67 -26.11 18.76
C THR A 997 -15.57 -27.18 17.68
N THR A 998 -14.61 -28.08 17.83
CA THR A 998 -14.40 -29.30 17.05
C THR A 998 -13.96 -30.45 17.97
N PHE A 999 -13.88 -31.68 17.45
CA PHE A 999 -13.45 -32.85 18.20
C PHE A 999 -12.45 -33.72 17.42
N ALA A 1000 -11.56 -34.43 18.12
CA ALA A 1000 -10.64 -35.42 17.55
C ALA A 1000 -10.49 -36.66 18.44
N GLY A 1001 -10.24 -37.83 17.84
CA GLY A 1001 -10.03 -39.10 18.55
C GLY A 1001 -11.32 -39.93 18.74
N GLY A 1002 -11.17 -41.25 18.85
CA GLY A 1002 -12.28 -42.21 18.94
C GLY A 1002 -12.96 -42.51 17.59
N ALA A 1003 -13.24 -43.80 17.33
CA ALA A 1003 -13.91 -44.26 16.12
C ALA A 1003 -15.42 -43.95 16.13
N TRP A 1004 -15.78 -42.68 15.91
CA TRP A 1004 -17.16 -42.22 15.75
C TRP A 1004 -17.44 -41.86 14.30
N THR A 1005 -18.16 -42.72 13.60
CA THR A 1005 -18.76 -42.37 12.31
C THR A 1005 -19.85 -41.33 12.53
N GLN A 1006 -19.54 -40.06 12.27
CA GLN A 1006 -20.55 -39.03 12.03
C GLN A 1006 -21.24 -39.33 10.69
N LYS A 1007 -22.12 -40.33 10.69
CA LYS A 1007 -23.01 -40.58 9.57
C LYS A 1007 -24.28 -39.78 9.80
N ASP A 1008 -24.50 -38.89 8.85
CA ASP A 1008 -25.74 -38.18 8.51
C ASP A 1008 -25.80 -36.69 8.90
N SER A 1009 -25.75 -35.86 7.86
CA SER A 1009 -25.93 -34.41 7.90
C SER A 1009 -27.40 -34.00 7.68
N SER A 1010 -28.35 -34.93 7.75
CA SER A 1010 -29.80 -34.67 7.62
C SER A 1010 -30.58 -34.70 8.95
N ILE A 1011 -29.91 -34.87 10.09
CA ILE A 1011 -30.53 -34.61 11.40
C ILE A 1011 -30.56 -33.09 11.62
N ASP A 1012 -31.73 -32.47 11.41
CA ASP A 1012 -31.98 -31.09 11.85
C ASP A 1012 -31.75 -30.98 13.36
N VAL A 1013 -30.63 -30.35 13.74
CA VAL A 1013 -30.33 -29.90 15.10
C VAL A 1013 -30.72 -28.42 15.17
N TRP A 1014 -31.96 -28.16 15.60
CA TRP A 1014 -32.55 -26.83 15.66
C TRP A 1014 -31.81 -25.91 16.64
N THR A 1015 -31.08 -24.92 16.14
CA THR A 1015 -30.17 -24.13 16.99
C THR A 1015 -30.89 -23.03 17.79
N THR A 1016 -30.84 -23.18 19.12
CA THR A 1016 -30.99 -22.14 20.17
C THR A 1016 -32.35 -21.44 20.40
N SER A 1017 -33.24 -21.27 19.43
CA SER A 1017 -34.49 -20.48 19.61
C SER A 1017 -35.82 -21.25 19.60
N ALA A 1018 -35.89 -22.37 18.89
CA ALA A 1018 -37.16 -23.04 18.59
C ALA A 1018 -37.84 -23.63 19.83
N GLU A 1019 -39.17 -23.60 19.88
CA GLU A 1019 -39.98 -24.00 21.05
C GLU A 1019 -40.97 -25.13 20.74
N TYR A 1020 -41.17 -26.04 21.68
CA TYR A 1020 -42.21 -27.07 21.64
C TYR A 1020 -43.50 -26.59 22.31
N LEU A 1021 -44.59 -26.45 21.53
CA LEU A 1021 -45.89 -26.04 22.05
C LEU A 1021 -46.56 -27.18 22.85
N VAL A 1022 -46.65 -27.03 24.16
CA VAL A 1022 -47.28 -28.00 25.08
C VAL A 1022 -48.68 -27.51 25.45
N ASN A 1023 -49.71 -28.31 25.13
CA ASN A 1023 -51.11 -27.98 25.39
C ASN A 1023 -51.70 -28.98 26.40
N SER A 1024 -52.45 -28.51 27.40
CA SER A 1024 -53.14 -29.33 28.41
C SER A 1024 -54.12 -30.38 27.84
N ALA A 1025 -54.56 -30.22 26.58
CA ALA A 1025 -55.54 -31.10 25.92
C ALA A 1025 -54.96 -32.43 25.40
N ASN A 1026 -53.66 -32.51 25.13
CA ASN A 1026 -53.00 -33.67 24.50
C ASN A 1026 -51.65 -33.97 25.16
N THR A 1027 -51.18 -35.21 25.08
CA THR A 1027 -49.78 -35.53 25.45
C THR A 1027 -48.83 -34.99 24.39
N ALA A 1028 -47.90 -34.12 24.79
CA ALA A 1028 -46.82 -33.64 23.93
C ALA A 1028 -45.67 -34.67 23.93
N TYR A 1029 -45.34 -35.19 22.74
CA TYR A 1029 -44.20 -36.09 22.53
C TYR A 1029 -43.03 -35.32 21.90
N ILE A 1030 -41.81 -35.55 22.35
CA ILE A 1030 -40.59 -34.88 21.88
C ILE A 1030 -39.48 -35.94 21.78
N GLU A 1031 -38.81 -36.05 20.63
CA GLU A 1031 -37.65 -36.95 20.47
C GLU A 1031 -36.42 -36.39 21.19
N ALA A 1032 -35.67 -37.25 21.86
CA ALA A 1032 -34.60 -36.83 22.77
C ALA A 1032 -33.37 -36.26 22.05
N GLU A 1033 -33.12 -36.67 20.81
CA GLU A 1033 -32.07 -36.14 19.93
C GLU A 1033 -32.39 -34.76 19.35
N LYS A 1034 -33.62 -34.25 19.54
CA LYS A 1034 -34.06 -32.90 19.14
C LYS A 1034 -33.95 -31.89 20.28
N TYR A 1035 -32.85 -31.94 21.04
CA TYR A 1035 -32.56 -31.03 22.15
C TYR A 1035 -32.16 -29.61 21.69
N ARG A 1036 -32.38 -28.61 22.55
CA ARG A 1036 -31.94 -27.20 22.34
C ARG A 1036 -30.50 -26.97 22.78
N VAL A 1037 -30.12 -27.50 23.96
CA VAL A 1037 -28.77 -27.42 24.51
C VAL A 1037 -28.38 -28.81 24.99
N LEU A 1038 -27.22 -29.27 24.54
CA LEU A 1038 -26.52 -30.43 25.09
C LEU A 1038 -25.29 -29.89 25.80
N SER A 1039 -25.19 -30.21 27.08
CA SER A 1039 -24.01 -29.98 27.90
C SER A 1039 -23.55 -31.33 28.46
N GLY A 1040 -22.24 -31.54 28.57
CA GLY A 1040 -21.65 -32.84 28.91
C GLY A 1040 -21.49 -33.82 27.75
N GLN A 1041 -21.09 -35.05 28.08
CA GLN A 1041 -20.92 -36.12 27.08
C GLN A 1041 -22.23 -36.90 26.90
N TRP A 1042 -22.94 -36.61 25.81
CA TRP A 1042 -24.07 -37.39 25.31
C TRP A 1042 -23.83 -37.74 23.83
N GLY A 1043 -24.13 -38.97 23.42
CA GLY A 1043 -23.86 -39.47 22.08
C GLY A 1043 -25.10 -40.06 21.42
N LEU A 1044 -25.31 -39.74 20.13
CA LEU A 1044 -26.36 -40.36 19.32
C LEU A 1044 -26.02 -41.84 19.02
N LYS A 1045 -27.06 -42.66 19.01
CA LYS A 1045 -27.03 -44.09 18.68
C LYS A 1045 -28.28 -44.41 17.86
N SER A 1046 -28.27 -45.54 17.15
CA SER A 1046 -29.42 -46.02 16.39
C SER A 1046 -29.91 -47.38 16.88
N ASP A 1047 -31.23 -47.55 16.89
CA ASP A 1047 -31.95 -48.77 17.21
C ASP A 1047 -33.25 -48.73 16.40
N SER A 1048 -33.34 -49.53 15.34
CA SER A 1048 -34.46 -49.50 14.39
C SER A 1048 -35.80 -49.98 14.98
N THR A 1049 -35.82 -50.34 16.27
CA THR A 1049 -37.04 -50.66 17.02
C THR A 1049 -37.65 -49.47 17.75
N GLN A 1050 -36.99 -48.31 17.75
CA GLN A 1050 -37.39 -47.10 18.47
C GLN A 1050 -37.91 -45.98 17.57
N SER A 1051 -38.31 -44.83 18.14
CA SER A 1051 -38.88 -43.72 17.36
C SER A 1051 -37.82 -43.08 16.46
N GLU A 1052 -38.16 -42.82 15.20
CA GLU A 1052 -37.26 -42.30 14.14
C GLU A 1052 -35.93 -43.08 13.95
N GLY A 1053 -35.72 -44.19 14.68
CA GLY A 1053 -34.56 -45.08 14.63
C GLY A 1053 -33.32 -44.59 15.38
N ILE A 1054 -33.40 -43.49 16.12
CA ILE A 1054 -32.26 -42.78 16.74
C ILE A 1054 -32.59 -42.47 18.21
N TYR A 1055 -31.61 -42.62 19.10
CA TYR A 1055 -31.73 -42.28 20.52
C TYR A 1055 -30.43 -41.68 21.05
N VAL A 1056 -30.49 -41.05 22.23
CA VAL A 1056 -29.34 -40.45 22.90
C VAL A 1056 -28.87 -41.34 24.05
N ARG A 1057 -27.55 -41.52 24.20
CA ARG A 1057 -26.89 -42.23 25.31
C ARG A 1057 -26.02 -41.28 26.13
N SER A 1058 -26.14 -41.29 27.45
CA SER A 1058 -25.19 -40.60 28.34
C SER A 1058 -23.82 -41.29 28.33
N ALA A 1059 -22.74 -40.51 28.39
CA ALA A 1059 -21.36 -41.01 28.34
C ALA A 1059 -20.45 -40.53 29.49
N ASP A 1060 -21.00 -39.78 30.47
CA ASP A 1060 -20.29 -39.35 31.67
C ASP A 1060 -20.89 -39.98 32.95
N ASP A 1061 -20.04 -40.33 33.92
CA ASP A 1061 -20.40 -41.03 35.17
C ASP A 1061 -20.66 -40.09 36.37
N ASN A 1062 -20.79 -38.78 36.15
CA ASN A 1062 -20.82 -37.78 37.23
C ASN A 1062 -22.04 -36.83 37.20
N PRO A 1063 -23.08 -37.03 38.04
CA PRO A 1063 -24.27 -36.18 38.05
C PRO A 1063 -24.00 -34.78 38.62
N ASN A 1064 -23.72 -33.83 37.72
CA ASN A 1064 -23.56 -32.42 38.06
C ASN A 1064 -24.29 -31.51 37.06
N ASP A 1065 -24.52 -30.27 37.47
CA ASP A 1065 -25.32 -29.27 36.74
C ASP A 1065 -24.78 -28.87 35.35
N GLN A 1066 -23.59 -29.34 34.97
CA GLN A 1066 -22.98 -29.10 33.65
C GLN A 1066 -23.30 -30.18 32.63
N ASP A 1067 -23.94 -31.30 32.99
CA ASP A 1067 -24.16 -32.44 32.08
C ASP A 1067 -25.66 -32.76 31.92
N PHE A 1068 -26.28 -32.25 30.85
CA PHE A 1068 -27.73 -32.31 30.65
C PHE A 1068 -28.18 -32.22 29.18
N LEU A 1069 -29.36 -32.76 28.89
CA LEU A 1069 -30.17 -32.43 27.71
C LEU A 1069 -31.23 -31.39 28.11
N GLU A 1070 -31.32 -30.27 27.39
CA GLU A 1070 -32.33 -29.23 27.60
C GLU A 1070 -33.28 -29.09 26.42
N PHE A 1071 -34.58 -28.98 26.71
CA PHE A 1071 -35.65 -28.71 25.76
C PHE A 1071 -36.37 -27.42 26.15
N LYS A 1072 -36.77 -26.60 25.17
CA LYS A 1072 -37.52 -25.36 25.42
C LYS A 1072 -38.99 -25.58 25.10
N LEU A 1073 -39.84 -25.31 26.08
CA LEU A 1073 -41.27 -25.57 26.05
C LEU A 1073 -42.01 -24.23 26.02
N ASN A 1074 -43.08 -24.15 25.26
CA ASN A 1074 -44.07 -23.08 25.37
C ASN A 1074 -45.38 -23.70 25.83
N VAL A 1075 -45.71 -23.51 27.11
CA VAL A 1075 -46.88 -24.11 27.73
C VAL A 1075 -48.07 -23.19 27.50
N ALA A 1076 -49.04 -23.66 26.73
CA ALA A 1076 -50.20 -22.85 26.33
C ALA A 1076 -51.17 -22.57 27.49
N THR A 1077 -51.23 -23.46 28.49
CA THR A 1077 -52.16 -23.38 29.63
C THR A 1077 -51.43 -23.82 30.90
N ALA A 1078 -51.47 -23.00 31.96
CA ALA A 1078 -50.89 -23.38 33.25
C ALA A 1078 -51.56 -24.65 33.82
N GLY A 1079 -50.79 -25.56 34.40
CA GLY A 1079 -51.31 -26.83 34.90
C GLY A 1079 -50.27 -27.74 35.54
N ASN A 1080 -50.74 -28.92 35.98
CA ASN A 1080 -49.90 -29.96 36.57
C ASN A 1080 -49.58 -31.02 35.52
N TYR A 1081 -48.30 -31.11 35.14
CA TYR A 1081 -47.81 -32.00 34.08
C TYR A 1081 -46.87 -33.08 34.61
N TYR A 1082 -47.17 -34.34 34.33
CA TYR A 1082 -46.22 -35.43 34.49
C TYR A 1082 -45.28 -35.48 33.29
N ILE A 1083 -44.04 -35.89 33.55
CA ILE A 1083 -43.04 -36.12 32.51
C ILE A 1083 -42.67 -37.60 32.52
N SER A 1084 -42.75 -38.23 31.35
CA SER A 1084 -42.34 -39.61 31.12
C SER A 1084 -41.16 -39.64 30.15
N ILE A 1085 -40.28 -40.63 30.33
CA ILE A 1085 -39.14 -40.89 29.46
C ILE A 1085 -39.19 -42.35 28.98
N LEU A 1086 -39.17 -42.54 27.66
CA LEU A 1086 -38.88 -43.82 27.04
C LEU A 1086 -37.36 -44.01 27.08
N GLY A 1087 -36.91 -44.93 27.94
CA GLY A 1087 -35.49 -45.08 28.24
C GLY A 1087 -35.14 -46.44 28.82
N ARG A 1088 -33.84 -46.73 28.84
CA ARG A 1088 -33.26 -47.91 29.51
C ARG A 1088 -31.90 -47.57 30.12
N GLY A 1089 -31.53 -48.25 31.19
CA GLY A 1089 -30.18 -48.17 31.78
C GLY A 1089 -29.44 -49.50 31.72
N GLY A 1090 -28.12 -49.46 31.96
CA GLY A 1090 -27.28 -50.66 32.08
C GLY A 1090 -27.57 -51.52 33.32
N SER A 1091 -26.83 -52.62 33.48
CA SER A 1091 -27.02 -53.64 34.52
C SER A 1091 -26.49 -53.29 35.93
N ALA A 1092 -26.34 -52.00 36.27
CA ALA A 1092 -25.77 -51.55 37.55
C ALA A 1092 -26.82 -50.92 38.49
N ALA A 1093 -26.43 -50.66 39.74
CA ALA A 1093 -27.36 -50.45 40.86
C ALA A 1093 -28.17 -49.13 40.88
N SER A 1094 -27.90 -48.17 39.98
CA SER A 1094 -28.68 -46.92 39.88
C SER A 1094 -28.80 -46.46 38.42
N ASN A 1095 -30.02 -46.53 37.89
CA ASN A 1095 -30.36 -46.08 36.53
C ASN A 1095 -31.20 -44.80 36.58
N ASN A 1096 -30.78 -43.81 37.37
CA ASN A 1096 -31.59 -42.63 37.66
C ASN A 1096 -31.31 -41.50 36.67
N MET A 1097 -32.30 -40.66 36.42
CA MET A 1097 -32.12 -39.33 35.84
C MET A 1097 -32.85 -38.30 36.69
N THR A 1098 -32.30 -37.11 36.81
CA THR A 1098 -32.94 -35.97 37.48
C THR A 1098 -33.58 -35.08 36.42
N LEU A 1099 -34.82 -34.67 36.66
CA LEU A 1099 -35.56 -33.73 35.82
C LEU A 1099 -35.73 -32.40 36.55
N ARG A 1100 -35.51 -31.28 35.86
CA ARG A 1100 -35.74 -29.92 36.36
C ARG A 1100 -36.51 -29.08 35.36
N ILE A 1101 -37.39 -28.21 35.86
CA ILE A 1101 -38.00 -27.13 35.09
C ILE A 1101 -37.28 -25.81 35.41
N ASP A 1102 -37.00 -25.01 34.39
CA ASP A 1102 -36.34 -23.68 34.45
C ASP A 1102 -34.99 -23.68 35.20
N ASN A 1103 -34.30 -24.83 35.18
CA ASN A 1103 -33.12 -25.13 35.99
C ASN A 1103 -33.28 -24.86 37.50
N ASN A 1104 -34.50 -24.84 38.02
CA ASN A 1104 -34.78 -24.60 39.42
C ASN A 1104 -34.58 -25.89 40.24
N ALA A 1105 -33.58 -25.92 41.13
CA ALA A 1105 -33.30 -27.07 42.00
C ALA A 1105 -34.50 -27.44 42.91
N ALA A 1106 -35.35 -26.47 43.28
CA ALA A 1106 -36.56 -26.74 44.05
C ALA A 1106 -37.67 -27.45 43.25
N SER A 1107 -37.49 -27.62 41.93
CA SER A 1107 -38.38 -28.41 41.08
C SER A 1107 -37.93 -29.86 40.86
N GLU A 1108 -36.76 -30.26 41.38
CA GLU A 1108 -36.14 -31.56 41.07
C GLU A 1108 -37.04 -32.75 41.33
N GLN A 1109 -37.17 -33.63 40.32
CA GLN A 1109 -37.74 -34.96 40.49
C GLN A 1109 -36.86 -36.00 39.82
N SER A 1110 -36.57 -37.10 40.53
CA SER A 1110 -35.87 -38.24 39.96
C SER A 1110 -36.84 -39.17 39.24
N ILE A 1111 -36.37 -39.73 38.13
CA ILE A 1111 -36.96 -40.87 37.43
C ILE A 1111 -35.94 -42.02 37.45
N THR A 1112 -36.39 -43.27 37.45
CA THR A 1112 -35.50 -44.44 37.34
C THR A 1112 -35.85 -45.17 36.04
N LEU A 1113 -34.86 -45.42 35.20
CA LEU A 1113 -35.03 -46.13 33.93
C LEU A 1113 -34.95 -47.65 34.12
N SER A 1114 -35.82 -48.37 33.42
CA SER A 1114 -35.79 -49.84 33.26
C SER A 1114 -34.39 -50.37 32.94
N SER A 1115 -33.96 -51.42 33.63
CA SER A 1115 -32.66 -52.06 33.39
C SER A 1115 -32.71 -52.95 32.14
N GLY A 1116 -31.87 -52.66 31.15
CA GLY A 1116 -31.63 -53.49 29.96
C GLY A 1116 -32.73 -53.49 28.89
N THR A 1117 -33.95 -53.08 29.21
CA THR A 1117 -35.10 -53.05 28.30
C THR A 1117 -35.71 -51.66 28.19
N TRP A 1118 -36.09 -51.26 26.97
CA TRP A 1118 -36.81 -50.02 26.72
C TRP A 1118 -38.17 -50.03 27.41
N GLY A 1119 -38.49 -48.95 28.13
CA GLY A 1119 -39.81 -48.75 28.72
C GLY A 1119 -40.08 -47.29 29.08
N TRP A 1120 -41.37 -46.94 29.19
CA TRP A 1120 -41.79 -45.64 29.70
C TRP A 1120 -41.70 -45.61 31.20
N ASN A 1121 -40.80 -44.77 31.70
CA ASN A 1121 -40.66 -44.44 33.11
C ASN A 1121 -41.29 -43.07 33.32
N ARG A 1122 -41.82 -42.74 34.50
CA ARG A 1122 -42.47 -41.45 34.78
C ARG A 1122 -42.07 -40.90 36.15
N THR A 1123 -42.06 -39.58 36.29
CA THR A 1123 -41.98 -38.93 37.60
C THR A 1123 -43.13 -39.36 38.52
N GLY A 1124 -42.81 -39.46 39.82
CA GLY A 1124 -43.77 -39.85 40.86
C GLY A 1124 -44.87 -38.82 41.08
N SER A 1125 -44.55 -37.54 40.91
CA SER A 1125 -45.46 -36.40 40.99
C SER A 1125 -45.48 -35.62 39.67
N ALA A 1126 -46.50 -34.77 39.51
CA ALA A 1126 -46.54 -33.78 38.44
C ALA A 1126 -45.70 -32.54 38.81
N PHE A 1127 -45.21 -31.82 37.80
CA PHE A 1127 -44.68 -30.46 37.92
C PHE A 1127 -45.81 -29.46 37.74
N SER A 1128 -45.90 -28.46 38.61
CA SER A 1128 -46.77 -27.30 38.40
C SER A 1128 -46.05 -26.33 37.47
N ILE A 1129 -46.49 -26.23 36.21
CA ILE A 1129 -45.88 -25.38 35.18
C ILE A 1129 -46.89 -24.29 34.79
N LEU A 1130 -46.42 -23.05 34.65
CA LEU A 1130 -47.26 -21.90 34.28
C LEU A 1130 -47.47 -21.87 32.76
N ALA A 1131 -48.27 -20.91 32.28
CA ALA A 1131 -48.36 -20.63 30.85
C ALA A 1131 -47.21 -19.71 30.43
N GLY A 1132 -46.56 -20.01 29.31
CA GLY A 1132 -45.42 -19.27 28.78
C GLY A 1132 -44.20 -20.14 28.45
N SER A 1133 -43.07 -19.47 28.22
CA SER A 1133 -41.79 -20.10 27.84
C SER A 1133 -41.06 -20.65 29.07
N HIS A 1134 -40.69 -21.92 29.01
CA HIS A 1134 -40.04 -22.69 30.06
C HIS A 1134 -38.91 -23.56 29.49
N THR A 1135 -38.02 -24.08 30.34
CA THR A 1135 -37.05 -25.13 29.95
C THR A 1135 -37.24 -26.41 30.76
N LEU A 1136 -37.00 -27.56 30.13
CA LEU A 1136 -36.93 -28.87 30.77
C LEU A 1136 -35.51 -29.42 30.61
N ARG A 1137 -34.85 -29.74 31.72
CA ARG A 1137 -33.53 -30.39 31.75
C ARG A 1137 -33.62 -31.83 32.24
N LEU A 1138 -32.88 -32.71 31.56
CA LEU A 1138 -32.66 -34.11 31.88
C LEU A 1138 -31.18 -34.31 32.21
N LEU A 1139 -30.86 -34.63 33.47
CA LEU A 1139 -29.49 -34.85 33.96
C LEU A 1139 -29.30 -36.36 34.24
N PRO A 1140 -28.24 -37.01 33.73
CA PRO A 1140 -28.03 -38.44 33.92
C PRO A 1140 -27.32 -38.72 35.26
N SER A 1141 -27.68 -39.81 35.96
CA SER A 1141 -26.93 -40.19 37.17
C SER A 1141 -25.59 -40.87 36.90
N ARG A 1142 -25.34 -41.25 35.64
CA ARG A 1142 -24.18 -42.04 35.18
C ARG A 1142 -24.14 -42.18 33.65
N SER A 1143 -23.09 -42.80 33.12
CA SER A 1143 -22.97 -43.20 31.72
C SER A 1143 -23.81 -44.45 31.39
N GLY A 1144 -24.17 -44.60 30.11
CA GLY A 1144 -24.91 -45.76 29.61
C GLY A 1144 -26.41 -45.73 29.91
N LEU A 1145 -27.00 -44.55 30.12
CA LEU A 1145 -28.44 -44.34 30.15
C LEU A 1145 -28.91 -43.93 28.74
N ASP A 1146 -29.81 -44.72 28.17
CA ASP A 1146 -30.39 -44.52 26.85
C ASP A 1146 -31.75 -43.82 26.97
N VAL A 1147 -31.97 -42.81 26.14
CA VAL A 1147 -33.18 -41.96 26.13
C VAL A 1147 -33.62 -41.79 24.67
N ASP A 1148 -34.83 -42.23 24.36
CA ASP A 1148 -35.43 -42.16 23.02
C ASP A 1148 -36.38 -40.97 22.91
N LYS A 1149 -37.44 -40.97 23.75
CA LYS A 1149 -38.55 -40.02 23.64
C LYS A 1149 -39.00 -39.52 25.01
N ILE A 1150 -39.47 -38.28 25.05
CA ILE A 1150 -40.04 -37.60 26.21
C ILE A 1150 -41.53 -37.38 25.95
N ALA A 1151 -42.36 -37.61 26.98
CA ALA A 1151 -43.80 -37.35 26.93
C ALA A 1151 -44.22 -36.45 28.10
N ILE A 1152 -44.83 -35.31 27.80
CA ILE A 1152 -45.33 -34.33 28.77
C ILE A 1152 -46.86 -34.34 28.72
N SER A 1153 -47.51 -34.65 29.84
CA SER A 1153 -48.96 -34.87 29.88
C SER A 1153 -49.58 -34.51 31.22
N THR A 1154 -50.84 -34.07 31.21
CA THR A 1154 -51.66 -33.92 32.42
C THR A 1154 -52.18 -35.26 32.96
N GLN A 1155 -52.01 -36.37 32.20
CA GLN A 1155 -52.52 -37.69 32.55
C GLN A 1155 -51.65 -38.42 33.59
N THR A 1156 -52.32 -39.12 34.53
CA THR A 1156 -51.68 -39.90 35.61
C THR A 1156 -51.24 -41.30 35.18
N ALA A 1157 -51.14 -41.59 33.88
CA ALA A 1157 -50.66 -42.85 33.32
C ALA A 1157 -49.49 -42.58 32.37
N ALA A 1158 -48.47 -43.44 32.38
CA ALA A 1158 -47.38 -43.35 31.41
C ALA A 1158 -47.84 -43.87 30.03
N PRO A 1159 -47.25 -43.39 28.90
CA PRO A 1159 -47.56 -43.92 27.58
C PRO A 1159 -47.20 -45.41 27.41
N THR A 1160 -47.69 -46.02 26.33
CA THR A 1160 -47.39 -47.41 25.94
C THR A 1160 -46.78 -47.46 24.53
N GLY A 1161 -46.03 -48.52 24.23
CA GLY A 1161 -45.30 -48.66 22.97
C GLY A 1161 -44.25 -47.55 22.77
N ILE A 1162 -44.01 -47.13 21.54
CA ILE A 1162 -43.08 -46.03 21.19
C ILE A 1162 -43.69 -44.62 21.38
N GLY A 1163 -44.85 -44.49 22.03
CA GLY A 1163 -45.57 -43.23 22.17
C GLY A 1163 -46.24 -42.75 20.87
N GLY A 1164 -46.66 -41.48 20.84
CA GLY A 1164 -47.25 -40.84 19.67
C GLY A 1164 -46.20 -40.16 18.77
N THR A 1165 -46.69 -39.55 17.69
CA THR A 1165 -45.89 -38.69 16.80
C THR A 1165 -45.29 -37.52 17.59
N ALA A 1166 -43.99 -37.28 17.44
CA ALA A 1166 -43.32 -36.16 18.06
C ALA A 1166 -43.77 -34.81 17.47
N LEU A 1167 -43.78 -33.79 18.33
CA LEU A 1167 -43.98 -32.41 17.92
C LEU A 1167 -42.75 -31.92 17.12
N LYS A 1168 -42.99 -31.03 16.16
CA LYS A 1168 -41.94 -30.22 15.55
C LYS A 1168 -41.87 -28.88 16.29
N PRO A 1169 -40.66 -28.33 16.54
CA PRO A 1169 -40.54 -27.01 17.14
C PRO A 1169 -40.86 -25.92 16.10
N VAL A 1170 -41.28 -24.74 16.54
CA VAL A 1170 -41.70 -23.63 15.67
C VAL A 1170 -40.60 -22.58 15.53
N ASP A 1171 -40.31 -22.14 14.30
CA ASP A 1171 -39.45 -20.97 14.06
C ASP A 1171 -40.23 -19.65 14.09
N THR A 1172 -39.56 -18.60 14.53
CA THR A 1172 -40.13 -17.30 14.92
C THR A 1172 -39.19 -16.13 14.66
N ARG A 1173 -38.09 -16.32 13.91
CA ARG A 1173 -37.06 -15.29 13.67
C ARG A 1173 -37.04 -14.86 12.20
N PRO A 1174 -37.01 -13.54 11.91
CA PRO A 1174 -37.07 -13.06 10.53
C PRO A 1174 -35.69 -13.06 9.82
N PRO A 1175 -35.68 -13.10 8.48
CA PRO A 1175 -34.47 -13.25 7.68
C PRO A 1175 -33.58 -12.01 7.73
N THR A 1176 -32.28 -12.14 7.44
CA THR A 1176 -31.33 -11.02 7.56
C THR A 1176 -31.73 -9.81 6.70
N GLN A 1177 -31.50 -8.60 7.21
CA GLN A 1177 -31.94 -7.37 6.54
C GLN A 1177 -31.28 -7.19 5.16
N PRO A 1178 -32.05 -7.03 4.06
CA PRO A 1178 -31.49 -6.71 2.75
C PRO A 1178 -31.08 -5.23 2.68
N ASN A 1179 -30.01 -4.90 1.97
CA ASN A 1179 -29.57 -3.52 1.71
C ASN A 1179 -29.85 -3.16 0.24
N LEU A 1180 -30.70 -2.15 0.03
CA LEU A 1180 -31.14 -1.65 -1.28
C LEU A 1180 -30.16 -0.59 -1.80
N SER A 1181 -29.91 -0.61 -3.11
CA SER A 1181 -29.10 0.35 -3.89
C SER A 1181 -29.73 0.58 -5.28
N TYR A 1182 -29.21 1.54 -6.05
CA TYR A 1182 -29.66 1.78 -7.43
C TYR A 1182 -28.55 2.27 -8.37
N SER A 1183 -28.77 2.12 -9.68
CA SER A 1183 -27.97 2.75 -10.75
C SER A 1183 -28.87 3.41 -11.80
N LYS A 1184 -28.33 4.41 -12.54
CA LYS A 1184 -29.01 5.15 -13.62
C LYS A 1184 -28.22 5.03 -14.92
N SER A 1185 -28.90 4.70 -16.02
CA SER A 1185 -28.38 4.71 -17.40
C SER A 1185 -29.53 5.12 -18.33
N ASP A 1186 -29.29 6.09 -19.22
CA ASP A 1186 -30.21 6.50 -20.30
C ASP A 1186 -31.70 6.63 -19.90
N ASN A 1187 -31.94 7.39 -18.83
CA ASN A 1187 -33.26 7.62 -18.18
C ASN A 1187 -33.96 6.38 -17.61
N VAL A 1188 -33.29 5.23 -17.56
CA VAL A 1188 -33.74 4.01 -16.88
C VAL A 1188 -33.02 3.88 -15.54
N PHE A 1189 -33.79 3.57 -14.50
CA PHE A 1189 -33.29 3.26 -13.16
C PHE A 1189 -33.33 1.75 -12.93
N LYS A 1190 -32.27 1.20 -12.34
CA LYS A 1190 -32.22 -0.20 -11.90
C LYS A 1190 -32.00 -0.24 -10.40
N LEU A 1191 -32.93 -0.85 -9.68
CA LEU A 1191 -32.83 -1.13 -8.24
C LEU A 1191 -32.19 -2.50 -8.01
N MET A 1192 -31.37 -2.64 -6.98
CA MET A 1192 -30.66 -3.88 -6.65
C MET A 1192 -30.52 -4.01 -5.14
N TRP A 1193 -30.58 -5.22 -4.58
CA TRP A 1193 -30.40 -5.42 -3.13
C TRP A 1193 -29.57 -6.65 -2.79
N THR A 1194 -29.00 -6.67 -1.57
CA THR A 1194 -28.28 -7.83 -1.06
C THR A 1194 -29.25 -8.99 -0.76
N LYS A 1195 -28.78 -10.22 -0.94
CA LYS A 1195 -29.55 -11.42 -0.61
C LYS A 1195 -29.62 -11.61 0.92
N SER A 1196 -30.83 -11.70 1.45
CA SER A 1196 -31.12 -12.15 2.82
C SER A 1196 -30.87 -13.65 2.96
N ALA A 1197 -30.37 -14.03 4.14
CA ALA A 1197 -30.25 -15.43 4.58
C ALA A 1197 -31.21 -15.69 5.73
N ASP A 1198 -31.67 -16.93 5.86
CA ASP A 1198 -32.45 -17.38 7.00
C ASP A 1198 -31.58 -18.16 8.00
N ASN A 1199 -32.03 -18.22 9.25
CA ASN A 1199 -31.25 -18.71 10.39
C ASN A 1199 -31.16 -20.26 10.48
N ASP A 1200 -32.09 -20.96 9.84
CA ASP A 1200 -32.14 -22.42 9.73
C ASP A 1200 -31.72 -22.95 8.33
N ASN A 1201 -31.32 -22.04 7.43
CA ASN A 1201 -31.06 -22.30 6.00
C ASN A 1201 -32.27 -22.90 5.21
N SER A 1202 -33.51 -22.82 5.72
CA SER A 1202 -34.68 -23.41 5.06
C SER A 1202 -35.23 -22.53 3.93
N ALA A 1203 -34.64 -22.72 2.75
CA ALA A 1203 -34.94 -22.03 1.50
C ALA A 1203 -34.51 -20.53 1.44
N THR A 1204 -34.73 -19.91 0.28
CA THR A 1204 -34.35 -18.52 0.02
C THR A 1204 -35.53 -17.58 0.30
N PRO A 1205 -35.38 -16.55 1.16
CA PRO A 1205 -36.41 -15.55 1.42
C PRO A 1205 -36.94 -14.91 0.13
N GLN A 1206 -38.25 -14.64 0.11
CA GLN A 1206 -38.91 -13.92 -0.97
C GLN A 1206 -38.85 -12.41 -0.73
N TYR A 1207 -38.73 -11.63 -1.78
CA TYR A 1207 -38.68 -10.17 -1.73
C TYR A 1207 -39.92 -9.54 -2.37
N GLU A 1208 -40.45 -8.52 -1.72
CA GLU A 1208 -41.38 -7.57 -2.32
C GLU A 1208 -40.74 -6.18 -2.38
N LEU A 1209 -41.00 -5.45 -3.46
CA LEU A 1209 -40.59 -4.05 -3.58
C LEU A 1209 -41.79 -3.14 -3.30
N LEU A 1210 -41.65 -2.28 -2.30
CA LEU A 1210 -42.61 -1.27 -1.90
C LEU A 1210 -42.22 0.09 -2.48
N GLN A 1211 -43.22 0.86 -2.93
CA GLN A 1211 -43.06 2.20 -3.49
C GLN A 1211 -44.05 3.21 -2.85
N SER A 1212 -43.67 4.48 -2.87
CA SER A 1212 -44.55 5.64 -2.65
C SER A 1212 -44.03 6.87 -3.43
N THR A 1213 -44.76 7.98 -3.38
CA THR A 1213 -44.34 9.29 -3.92
C THR A 1213 -44.31 10.38 -2.85
N GLY A 1214 -43.53 11.43 -3.10
CA GLY A 1214 -43.42 12.58 -2.20
C GLY A 1214 -42.66 12.24 -0.91
N THR A 1215 -43.28 12.50 0.24
CA THR A 1215 -42.69 12.28 1.59
C THR A 1215 -43.28 11.08 2.33
N ALA A 1216 -44.22 10.34 1.74
CA ALA A 1216 -44.82 9.16 2.38
C ALA A 1216 -43.84 7.98 2.43
N GLU A 1217 -43.93 7.14 3.47
CA GLU A 1217 -43.20 5.86 3.53
C GLU A 1217 -43.64 4.90 2.41
N PRO A 1218 -42.73 4.07 1.84
CA PRO A 1218 -43.08 3.11 0.80
C PRO A 1218 -43.98 2.00 1.34
N SER A 1219 -45.15 1.81 0.71
CA SER A 1219 -46.15 0.84 1.17
C SER A 1219 -46.93 0.14 0.04
N ALA A 1220 -46.92 0.66 -1.19
CA ALA A 1220 -47.57 0.02 -2.32
C ALA A 1220 -46.63 -1.03 -2.95
N VAL A 1221 -47.05 -2.30 -3.00
CA VAL A 1221 -46.29 -3.38 -3.62
C VAL A 1221 -46.24 -3.20 -5.14
N VAL A 1222 -45.05 -3.01 -5.70
CA VAL A 1222 -44.81 -2.84 -7.16
C VAL A 1222 -43.95 -3.96 -7.77
N MET A 1223 -43.32 -4.78 -6.93
CA MET A 1223 -42.92 -6.15 -7.28
C MET A 1223 -43.48 -7.09 -6.21
N ALA A 1224 -44.27 -8.08 -6.63
CA ALA A 1224 -44.75 -9.16 -5.76
C ALA A 1224 -43.62 -10.14 -5.38
N ALA A 1225 -43.85 -10.95 -4.34
CA ALA A 1225 -42.92 -11.91 -3.77
C ALA A 1225 -42.11 -12.68 -4.83
N SER A 1226 -40.81 -12.44 -4.87
CA SER A 1226 -39.88 -12.97 -5.85
C SER A 1226 -38.51 -13.26 -5.22
N PRO A 1227 -37.77 -14.32 -5.64
CA PRO A 1227 -36.41 -14.57 -5.18
C PRO A 1227 -35.37 -13.66 -5.85
N ALA A 1228 -35.78 -12.79 -6.79
CA ALA A 1228 -34.88 -11.89 -7.50
C ALA A 1228 -34.34 -10.77 -6.58
N THR A 1229 -33.10 -10.37 -6.80
CA THR A 1229 -32.40 -9.31 -6.05
C THR A 1229 -32.22 -8.01 -6.83
N GLN A 1230 -32.98 -7.83 -7.92
CA GLN A 1230 -32.91 -6.67 -8.80
C GLN A 1230 -34.24 -6.39 -9.50
N TYR A 1231 -34.52 -5.11 -9.79
CA TYR A 1231 -35.72 -4.64 -10.46
C TYR A 1231 -35.43 -3.48 -11.40
N THR A 1232 -36.07 -3.48 -12.56
CA THR A 1232 -36.12 -2.32 -13.47
C THR A 1232 -37.59 -1.97 -13.66
N PRO A 1233 -38.04 -0.73 -13.38
CA PRO A 1233 -39.42 -0.31 -13.61
C PRO A 1233 -39.80 -0.47 -15.09
N SER A 1234 -40.94 -1.11 -15.34
CA SER A 1234 -41.46 -1.34 -16.70
C SER A 1234 -42.01 -0.08 -17.37
N THR A 1235 -42.22 0.99 -16.60
CA THR A 1235 -42.69 2.30 -17.06
C THR A 1235 -41.71 3.38 -16.57
N PRO A 1236 -41.30 4.35 -17.41
CA PRO A 1236 -40.43 5.43 -16.96
C PRO A 1236 -41.04 6.24 -15.81
N LEU A 1237 -40.21 6.59 -14.83
CA LEU A 1237 -40.60 7.44 -13.70
C LEU A 1237 -40.78 8.90 -14.17
N THR A 1238 -41.74 9.63 -13.59
CA THR A 1238 -42.04 11.01 -13.99
C THR A 1238 -40.97 11.99 -13.50
N VAL A 1239 -40.37 12.73 -14.43
CA VAL A 1239 -39.33 13.75 -14.17
C VAL A 1239 -39.79 14.74 -13.11
N GLY A 1240 -38.90 15.04 -12.15
CA GLY A 1240 -39.17 15.95 -11.04
C GLY A 1240 -40.09 15.41 -9.94
N THR A 1241 -40.66 14.21 -10.08
CA THR A 1241 -41.43 13.55 -9.00
C THR A 1241 -40.50 12.72 -8.12
N ARG A 1242 -40.50 12.95 -6.80
CA ARG A 1242 -39.78 12.10 -5.85
C ARG A 1242 -40.52 10.79 -5.64
N TYR A 1243 -39.87 9.68 -5.90
CA TYR A 1243 -40.29 8.31 -5.58
C TYR A 1243 -39.45 7.76 -4.45
N ASN A 1244 -40.08 7.02 -3.53
CA ASN A 1244 -39.40 6.36 -2.42
C ASN A 1244 -39.58 4.84 -2.58
N PHE A 1245 -38.52 4.07 -2.35
CA PHE A 1245 -38.48 2.61 -2.53
C PHE A 1245 -37.93 1.90 -1.29
N LYS A 1246 -38.47 0.72 -0.97
CA LYS A 1246 -38.06 -0.14 0.15
C LYS A 1246 -38.30 -1.60 -0.20
N VAL A 1247 -37.40 -2.50 0.14
CA VAL A 1247 -37.58 -3.94 -0.06
C VAL A 1247 -38.02 -4.58 1.25
N ARG A 1248 -38.97 -5.52 1.17
CA ARG A 1248 -39.40 -6.40 2.25
C ARG A 1248 -38.93 -7.82 1.94
N ALA A 1249 -38.14 -8.43 2.81
CA ALA A 1249 -37.77 -9.85 2.76
C ALA A 1249 -38.68 -10.65 3.69
N ILE A 1250 -39.15 -11.82 3.25
CA ILE A 1250 -40.06 -12.70 3.97
C ILE A 1250 -39.55 -14.14 3.89
N ASP A 1251 -39.46 -14.84 5.02
CA ASP A 1251 -39.09 -16.25 5.08
C ASP A 1251 -40.26 -17.22 4.79
N ALA A 1252 -40.00 -18.53 4.89
CA ALA A 1252 -41.00 -19.57 4.68
C ALA A 1252 -42.02 -19.73 5.85
N ALA A 1253 -41.68 -19.23 7.04
CA ALA A 1253 -42.56 -19.18 8.21
C ALA A 1253 -43.46 -17.92 8.23
N GLY A 1254 -43.15 -16.92 7.40
CA GLY A 1254 -43.89 -15.68 7.23
C GLY A 1254 -43.35 -14.50 8.07
N ASN A 1255 -42.16 -14.60 8.67
CA ASN A 1255 -41.57 -13.47 9.37
C ASN A 1255 -40.85 -12.53 8.37
N GLU A 1256 -40.80 -11.23 8.66
CA GLU A 1256 -40.36 -10.19 7.72
C GLU A 1256 -39.25 -9.26 8.24
N THR A 1257 -38.36 -8.83 7.35
CA THR A 1257 -37.46 -7.67 7.54
C THR A 1257 -37.51 -6.71 6.35
N PHE A 1258 -37.04 -5.47 6.54
CA PHE A 1258 -37.11 -4.42 5.53
C PHE A 1258 -35.77 -3.71 5.31
N SER A 1259 -35.48 -3.34 4.06
CA SER A 1259 -34.29 -2.57 3.72
C SER A 1259 -34.32 -1.12 4.23
N ASN A 1260 -33.18 -0.45 4.08
CA ASN A 1260 -33.12 1.01 3.94
C ASN A 1260 -34.08 1.52 2.87
N VAL A 1261 -34.52 2.78 3.01
CA VAL A 1261 -35.34 3.47 2.02
C VAL A 1261 -34.43 4.24 1.05
N ILE A 1262 -34.71 4.16 -0.24
CA ILE A 1262 -34.06 4.98 -1.27
C ILE A 1262 -35.03 6.02 -1.82
N HIS A 1263 -34.52 7.21 -2.11
CA HIS A 1263 -35.26 8.30 -2.73
C HIS A 1263 -34.69 8.57 -4.13
N ILE A 1264 -35.55 8.58 -5.15
CA ILE A 1264 -35.18 8.85 -6.55
C ILE A 1264 -36.08 9.98 -7.06
N THR A 1265 -35.46 11.04 -7.58
CA THR A 1265 -36.13 12.09 -8.36
C THR A 1265 -35.57 12.02 -9.79
N PRO A 1266 -36.33 11.56 -10.79
CA PRO A 1266 -35.84 11.29 -12.15
C PRO A 1266 -35.30 12.50 -12.90
#